data_AF-A0A3N5SLP8-F1
#
_entry.id   AF-A0A3N5SLP8-F1
#
_cell.length_a   1.000
_cell.length_b   1.000
_cell.length_c   1.000
_cell.angle_alpha   90.00
_cell.angle_beta   90.00
_cell.angle_gamma   90.00
#
_symmetry.space_group_name_H-M   'P 1'
#
loop_
_entity.id
_entity.type
_entity.pdbx_description
1 polymer ?
#
loop_
_entity_poly.entity_id
_entity_poly.type
_entity_poly.pdbx_seq_one_letter_code
_entity_poly.pdbx_strand_id
1 'polypeptide(L)'
;MKSITINHRYTFRPIPILMVVIIAAGSFIQSPIILADIIQPLPANLYSIYLSGFPMALFNCEAPVRIMPLGDSITLGSQSTNRNGYRKPLYVALTSAGFWVDFVGNQNAGDTDFDRNHEGRSGIHAEDQTGITKDVRDLVYQLLTKNPADIVLLHIGTNDISAGGEDAYEVSRILDEIYRYDPGIIVILAKIINRKTYSPETTQYNQDLEVMANQRIANGDPIILVDMENTLTYPDDIKDEVHPNDQGYAKMAAVWHSTLQNILPTCSIPSPGTPTPTATSTSAPTTPTYTPTGNLPDPTATFTPQPANTTQPAGCAGLIQEAEHGSLSGGFITGSDMNASGSAFIQVPDGYGNLYEVNGNTNQANYCIQVNTPGVYRIIGWVYAPSLSNNSFYVQVNGSPEGGYLWDIPKNNGFQPAYVNNTSKSGPVEVSLDAGHHNLTVYLREDGTKLDKLELEFLGISTATPTAAPTTTPLATSTPVSSPPVYTDWEIAAPASVGMDESLLLQARDYALTGGGSGYILRNGKLVLAWGDPLQKYQIYSTTKSIGILALGLALNDNRLNLDDFAQQYHPSLGVPPDGNLATGWLDDITIRQLANHTAGFDKSGGYEALIYQPGSTWAYSDSGANWLAETLTLTFGEDLNELMFRRVFTPIGIKNTDLNWRRNAYRSATINGITNREFASGISANVEALSRIGYLYLHEGQWNGQQIVPKEFVEIARTRDPGVVGLPVHKPPTYLNASDHYGLFFWNNADGTLADVPLDAYWSWGLGDSLIVVIPSLDIVAVRAGSGWRSGWTADYGVLDPFIGPIAQSVSGQ
;
A
#
# COMPACT_ATOMS: atom_id res chain seq x y z
N MET A 1 11.44 -67.49 -25.14
CA MET A 1 11.25 -67.42 -26.60
C MET A 1 11.49 -65.98 -27.03
N LYS A 2 12.50 -65.79 -27.90
CA LYS A 2 12.85 -64.63 -28.77
C LYS A 2 12.94 -63.22 -28.12
N SER A 3 14.15 -62.65 -27.90
CA SER A 3 15.05 -61.93 -28.86
C SER A 3 14.60 -60.46 -29.07
N ILE A 4 15.40 -59.38 -29.03
CA ILE A 4 16.85 -59.07 -29.09
C ILE A 4 16.94 -57.54 -28.74
N THR A 5 17.76 -57.06 -27.77
CA THR A 5 19.14 -56.49 -27.87
C THR A 5 19.18 -55.03 -28.46
N ILE A 6 19.89 -53.97 -28.01
CA ILE A 6 21.34 -53.71 -27.71
C ILE A 6 21.56 -52.25 -27.18
N ASN A 7 22.53 -52.07 -26.24
CA ASN A 7 23.49 -50.95 -25.93
C ASN A 7 23.04 -49.47 -25.81
N HIS A 8 23.64 -48.54 -25.03
CA HIS A 8 24.96 -48.44 -24.36
C HIS A 8 24.96 -47.37 -23.23
N ARG A 9 25.82 -47.61 -22.21
CA ARG A 9 26.66 -46.69 -21.39
C ARG A 9 26.11 -45.33 -20.91
N TYR A 10 26.06 -45.13 -19.59
CA TYR A 10 26.66 -43.97 -18.91
C TYR A 10 27.15 -44.34 -17.49
N THR A 11 28.25 -43.71 -17.09
CA THR A 11 29.08 -43.92 -15.90
C THR A 11 28.48 -43.35 -14.61
N PHE A 12 28.68 -44.04 -13.48
CA PHE A 12 28.30 -43.66 -12.12
C PHE A 12 29.17 -42.55 -11.50
N ARG A 13 28.55 -41.61 -10.77
CA ARG A 13 29.03 -41.04 -9.48
C ARG A 13 27.80 -40.73 -8.57
N PRO A 14 27.93 -40.83 -7.24
CA PRO A 14 26.81 -41.17 -6.35
C PRO A 14 26.07 -39.94 -5.79
N ILE A 15 24.75 -40.07 -5.65
CA ILE A 15 23.87 -39.21 -4.84
C ILE A 15 23.31 -40.10 -3.72
N PRO A 16 23.44 -39.74 -2.42
CA PRO A 16 22.75 -40.47 -1.36
C PRO A 16 21.30 -39.98 -1.22
N ILE A 17 20.39 -40.92 -1.43
CA ILE A 17 18.97 -40.93 -1.11
C ILE A 17 18.79 -41.09 0.40
N LEU A 18 17.81 -40.41 1.00
CA LEU A 18 17.01 -41.04 2.06
C LEU A 18 15.57 -40.49 2.07
N MET A 19 14.65 -41.32 1.56
CA MET A 19 13.20 -41.20 1.70
C MET A 19 12.71 -42.33 2.62
N VAL A 20 11.65 -42.03 3.35
CA VAL A 20 10.94 -42.76 4.42
C VAL A 20 10.45 -44.17 4.05
N VAL A 21 10.56 -45.14 4.97
CA VAL A 21 9.66 -46.32 5.11
C VAL A 21 9.71 -46.87 6.56
N ILE A 22 8.57 -46.98 7.26
CA ILE A 22 8.11 -48.22 7.96
C ILE A 22 6.57 -48.25 7.99
N ILE A 23 5.98 -49.27 7.35
CA ILE A 23 4.63 -49.80 7.59
C ILE A 23 4.79 -51.29 7.95
N ALA A 24 4.10 -51.75 9.01
CA ALA A 24 3.43 -53.06 9.19
C ALA A 24 2.98 -53.17 10.67
N ALA A 25 1.81 -53.66 11.08
CA ALA A 25 0.81 -54.53 10.46
C ALA A 25 -0.60 -54.26 11.07
N GLY A 26 -1.67 -54.58 10.35
CA GLY A 26 -3.06 -54.37 10.77
C GLY A 26 -3.78 -55.64 11.26
N SER A 27 -4.86 -55.47 12.05
CA SER A 27 -6.25 -55.82 11.71
C SER A 27 -7.18 -56.00 12.95
N PHE A 28 -8.43 -55.50 12.83
CA PHE A 28 -9.67 -55.70 13.66
C PHE A 28 -9.69 -55.01 15.05
N ILE A 29 -10.70 -54.29 15.56
CA ILE A 29 -12.19 -54.44 15.58
C ILE A 29 -12.90 -53.06 15.73
N GLN A 30 -14.19 -53.07 15.40
CA GLN A 30 -15.29 -52.07 15.41
C GLN A 30 -15.52 -51.16 16.63
N SER A 31 -16.02 -49.95 16.31
CA SER A 31 -17.08 -49.13 16.96
C SER A 31 -16.81 -48.34 18.28
N PRO A 32 -17.54 -47.21 18.48
CA PRO A 32 -17.17 -46.12 19.39
C PRO A 32 -17.90 -46.19 20.74
N ILE A 33 -17.31 -45.62 21.81
CA ILE A 33 -17.96 -44.96 22.98
C ILE A 33 -16.89 -44.56 24.03
N ILE A 34 -16.83 -43.25 24.31
CA ILE A 34 -16.62 -42.53 25.60
C ILE A 34 -15.60 -43.08 26.61
N LEU A 35 -14.55 -42.29 26.91
CA LEU A 35 -14.28 -41.83 28.29
C LEU A 35 -13.35 -40.60 28.29
N ALA A 36 -13.84 -39.54 28.95
CA ALA A 36 -13.02 -38.46 29.49
C ALA A 36 -12.13 -38.99 30.64
N ASP A 37 -11.15 -38.18 31.01
CA ASP A 37 -10.20 -38.33 32.14
C ASP A 37 -9.01 -39.27 31.92
N ILE A 38 -7.87 -38.67 31.56
CA ILE A 38 -6.64 -38.59 32.39
C ILE A 38 -5.79 -37.43 31.81
N ILE A 39 -5.94 -36.26 32.42
CA ILE A 39 -4.92 -35.21 32.41
C ILE A 39 -4.05 -35.49 33.64
N GLN A 40 -2.76 -35.77 33.43
CA GLN A 40 -1.69 -35.27 34.29
C GLN A 40 -0.46 -34.93 33.43
N PRO A 41 0.23 -33.81 33.71
CA PRO A 41 1.29 -33.29 32.86
C PRO A 41 2.56 -34.12 33.07
N LEU A 42 3.17 -34.59 31.97
CA LEU A 42 4.53 -35.13 32.04
C LEU A 42 5.52 -33.96 32.21
N PRO A 43 6.56 -34.13 33.04
CA PRO A 43 7.41 -33.04 33.49
C PRO A 43 8.31 -32.51 32.36
N ALA A 44 8.45 -31.18 32.32
CA ALA A 44 9.40 -30.45 31.51
C ALA A 44 10.83 -30.90 31.84
N ASN A 45 11.40 -31.83 31.04
CA ASN A 45 12.84 -32.11 30.97
C ASN A 45 13.15 -33.13 29.86
N LEU A 46 12.81 -32.84 28.60
CA LEU A 46 13.36 -33.55 27.42
C LEU A 46 13.46 -32.64 26.17
N TYR A 47 13.70 -31.34 26.34
CA TYR A 47 14.15 -30.44 25.26
C TYR A 47 15.63 -30.08 25.46
N SER A 48 16.48 -31.10 25.40
CA SER A 48 17.92 -30.92 25.26
C SER A 48 18.45 -32.15 24.56
N ILE A 49 18.55 -32.06 23.23
CA ILE A 49 19.48 -32.72 22.30
C ILE A 49 18.95 -32.36 20.90
N TYR A 50 19.33 -31.18 20.41
CA TYR A 50 19.61 -30.88 18.99
C TYR A 50 20.36 -29.53 18.86
N LEU A 51 21.15 -29.18 19.87
CA LEU A 51 22.12 -28.08 19.85
C LEU A 51 23.48 -28.66 20.26
N SER A 52 24.00 -29.58 19.47
CA SER A 52 25.38 -30.07 19.62
C SER A 52 25.91 -30.55 18.28
N GLY A 53 26.12 -29.59 17.38
CA GLY A 53 26.84 -29.85 16.14
C GLY A 53 26.67 -28.77 15.11
N PHE A 54 27.10 -27.53 15.41
CA PHE A 54 27.68 -26.53 14.50
C PHE A 54 27.74 -25.18 15.25
N PRO A 55 28.91 -24.66 15.66
CA PRO A 55 29.09 -23.22 15.74
C PRO A 55 29.53 -22.79 14.34
N MET A 56 28.57 -22.58 13.44
CA MET A 56 28.85 -21.78 12.26
C MET A 56 28.27 -20.42 12.54
N ALA A 57 29.12 -19.40 12.67
CA ALA A 57 28.65 -18.03 12.59
C ALA A 57 27.80 -17.91 11.32
N LEU A 58 26.57 -17.40 11.46
CA LEU A 58 25.64 -17.23 10.34
C LEU A 58 26.12 -16.11 9.41
N PHE A 59 27.01 -15.25 9.91
CA PHE A 59 27.62 -14.16 9.18
C PHE A 59 29.13 -14.38 9.03
N ASN A 60 29.72 -13.78 8.00
CA ASN A 60 31.15 -13.81 7.74
C ASN A 60 31.81 -12.46 8.11
N CYS A 61 33.13 -12.36 7.97
CA CYS A 61 33.87 -11.13 8.27
C CYS A 61 34.17 -10.29 7.01
N GLU A 62 33.29 -10.33 6.00
CA GLU A 62 33.48 -9.55 4.77
C GLU A 62 32.96 -8.11 4.89
N ALA A 63 32.00 -7.88 5.80
CA ALA A 63 31.41 -6.58 6.13
C ALA A 63 30.94 -6.58 7.59
N PRO A 64 30.73 -5.40 8.22
CA PRO A 64 30.10 -5.36 9.54
C PRO A 64 28.67 -5.90 9.44
N VAL A 65 28.23 -6.66 10.45
CA VAL A 65 26.83 -7.11 10.54
C VAL A 65 25.97 -5.92 10.90
N ARG A 66 24.99 -5.60 10.06
CA ARG A 66 24.10 -4.44 10.22
C ARG A 66 22.97 -4.81 11.15
N ILE A 67 22.88 -4.11 12.27
CA ILE A 67 21.89 -4.35 13.31
C ILE A 67 20.99 -3.12 13.38
N MET A 68 19.68 -3.29 13.24
CA MET A 68 18.70 -2.21 13.40
C MET A 68 18.02 -2.31 14.77
N PRO A 69 18.34 -1.42 15.72
CA PRO A 69 17.51 -1.23 16.92
C PRO A 69 16.19 -0.57 16.53
N LEU A 70 15.08 -1.31 16.60
CA LEU A 70 13.74 -0.88 16.21
C LEU A 70 12.78 -0.91 17.42
N GLY A 71 12.00 0.16 17.62
CA GLY A 71 11.05 0.20 18.72
C GLY A 71 10.58 1.59 19.12
N ASP A 72 10.11 1.70 20.36
CA ASP A 72 9.53 2.93 20.90
C ASP A 72 10.55 3.84 21.63
N SER A 73 10.07 4.63 22.61
CA SER A 73 10.87 5.52 23.44
C SER A 73 11.94 4.79 24.26
N ILE A 74 11.76 3.50 24.54
CA ILE A 74 12.75 2.67 25.23
C ILE A 74 13.94 2.41 24.28
N THR A 75 13.68 2.06 23.02
CA THR A 75 14.74 1.93 22.00
C THR A 75 15.43 3.26 21.68
N LEU A 76 14.68 4.38 21.72
CA LEU A 76 15.27 5.74 21.64
C LEU A 76 16.25 6.02 22.80
N GLY A 77 16.09 5.37 23.95
CA GLY A 77 16.91 5.57 25.15
C GLY A 77 16.37 6.66 26.08
N SER A 78 15.06 6.92 26.06
CA SER A 78 14.42 7.89 26.96
C SER A 78 14.74 7.61 28.43
N GLN A 79 14.96 8.66 29.21
CA GLN A 79 15.32 8.63 30.64
C GLN A 79 16.69 8.01 31.02
N SER A 80 17.47 7.55 30.04
CA SER A 80 18.90 7.26 30.24
C SER A 80 19.77 8.52 30.17
N THR A 81 20.97 8.44 30.75
CA THR A 81 22.00 9.46 30.60
C THR A 81 22.33 9.63 29.11
N ASN A 82 22.27 10.88 28.64
CA ASN A 82 22.56 11.32 27.27
C ASN A 82 21.73 10.64 26.16
N ARG A 83 20.63 9.96 26.50
CA ARG A 83 19.82 9.13 25.57
C ARG A 83 20.60 7.95 24.96
N ASN A 84 21.55 7.41 25.70
CA ASN A 84 22.33 6.24 25.27
C ASN A 84 21.48 4.96 25.20
N GLY A 85 20.50 4.82 26.10
CA GLY A 85 19.66 3.64 26.24
C GLY A 85 20.48 2.35 26.41
N TYR A 86 19.93 1.23 25.97
CA TYR A 86 20.67 -0.05 25.92
C TYR A 86 21.71 -0.07 24.80
N ARG A 87 21.62 0.84 23.82
CA ARG A 87 22.41 0.80 22.58
C ARG A 87 23.89 0.98 22.83
N LYS A 88 24.28 1.96 23.67
CA LYS A 88 25.70 2.16 24.05
C LYS A 88 26.32 0.95 24.77
N PRO A 89 25.77 0.46 25.91
CA PRO A 89 26.35 -0.70 26.58
C PRO A 89 26.36 -1.95 25.68
N LEU A 90 25.36 -2.12 24.80
CA LEU A 90 25.34 -3.21 23.81
C LEU A 90 26.48 -3.07 22.79
N TYR A 91 26.63 -1.91 22.15
CA TYR A 91 27.67 -1.67 21.15
C TYR A 91 29.06 -1.85 21.74
N VAL A 92 29.30 -1.32 22.95
CA VAL A 92 30.57 -1.49 23.66
C VAL A 92 30.84 -2.96 23.98
N ALA A 93 29.83 -3.72 24.43
CA ALA A 93 29.99 -5.14 24.71
C ALA A 93 30.32 -5.94 23.43
N LEU A 94 29.60 -5.70 22.33
CA LEU A 94 29.81 -6.39 21.06
C LEU A 94 31.20 -6.12 20.48
N THR A 95 31.60 -4.84 20.41
CA THR A 95 32.91 -4.45 19.86
C THR A 95 34.06 -4.91 20.76
N SER A 96 33.89 -4.88 22.09
CA SER A 96 34.89 -5.41 23.03
C SER A 96 35.05 -6.92 22.94
N ALA A 97 33.99 -7.64 22.55
CA ALA A 97 34.02 -9.08 22.27
C ALA A 97 34.62 -9.42 20.89
N GLY A 98 35.01 -8.41 20.10
CA GLY A 98 35.61 -8.60 18.78
C GLY A 98 34.62 -8.83 17.65
N PHE A 99 33.33 -8.52 17.86
CA PHE A 99 32.34 -8.53 16.79
C PHE A 99 32.43 -7.26 15.94
N TRP A 100 32.33 -7.43 14.63
CA TRP A 100 32.29 -6.31 13.68
C TRP A 100 30.83 -6.02 13.34
N VAL A 101 30.28 -4.96 13.95
CA VAL A 101 28.86 -4.59 13.84
C VAL A 101 28.71 -3.12 13.43
N ASP A 102 27.62 -2.83 12.74
CA ASP A 102 27.19 -1.50 12.32
C ASP A 102 25.75 -1.32 12.78
N PHE A 103 25.45 -0.30 13.58
CA PHE A 103 24.07 0.02 13.91
C PHE A 103 23.49 0.86 12.76
N VAL A 104 22.30 0.51 12.30
CA VAL A 104 21.66 1.16 11.15
C VAL A 104 20.30 1.73 11.53
N GLY A 105 19.93 2.84 10.89
CA GLY A 105 18.67 3.54 11.14
C GLY A 105 18.78 5.05 10.87
N ASN A 106 17.63 5.69 10.66
CA ASN A 106 17.52 7.10 10.33
C ASN A 106 17.69 8.04 11.53
N GLN A 107 17.53 7.53 12.76
CA GLN A 107 17.60 8.32 13.97
C GLN A 107 18.99 8.21 14.59
N ASN A 108 19.44 9.29 15.25
CA ASN A 108 20.70 9.32 15.97
C ASN A 108 20.54 9.97 17.35
N ALA A 109 20.70 9.19 18.41
CA ALA A 109 20.64 9.69 19.79
C ALA A 109 21.63 8.96 20.69
N GLY A 110 22.26 9.68 21.61
CA GLY A 110 23.34 9.18 22.46
C GLY A 110 24.64 9.98 22.34
N ASP A 111 25.60 9.61 23.15
CA ASP A 111 27.00 10.04 23.06
C ASP A 111 27.61 9.74 21.67
N THR A 112 28.67 10.45 21.31
CA THR A 112 29.31 10.32 19.98
C THR A 112 30.43 9.28 19.93
N ASP A 113 30.67 8.55 21.01
CA ASP A 113 31.75 7.57 21.17
C ASP A 113 31.33 6.12 20.86
N PHE A 114 30.12 5.92 20.33
CA PHE A 114 29.61 4.63 19.85
C PHE A 114 28.72 4.85 18.62
N ASP A 115 28.39 3.77 17.91
CA ASP A 115 27.43 3.85 16.82
C ASP A 115 26.01 4.05 17.37
N ARG A 116 25.46 5.23 17.09
CA ARG A 116 24.24 5.73 17.70
C ARG A 116 23.04 5.67 16.77
N ASN A 117 23.12 5.02 15.62
CA ASN A 117 22.02 4.89 14.69
C ASN A 117 20.93 3.95 15.25
N HIS A 118 19.65 4.27 14.98
CA HIS A 118 18.50 3.45 15.39
C HIS A 118 17.21 3.85 14.66
N GLU A 119 16.13 3.11 14.92
CA GLU A 119 14.75 3.43 14.54
C GLU A 119 13.79 3.53 15.74
N GLY A 120 14.33 3.67 16.97
CA GLY A 120 13.56 4.04 18.17
C GLY A 120 12.83 5.40 18.06
N ARG A 121 11.50 5.42 18.27
CA ARG A 121 10.66 6.64 18.17
C ARG A 121 9.75 6.79 19.39
N SER A 122 9.74 7.97 20.00
CA SER A 122 8.90 8.22 21.18
C SER A 122 7.41 8.26 20.83
N GLY A 123 6.58 7.57 21.60
CA GLY A 123 5.11 7.57 21.45
C GLY A 123 4.58 6.77 20.26
N ILE A 124 5.42 5.94 19.62
CA ILE A 124 4.99 5.08 18.50
C ILE A 124 4.37 3.78 19.02
N HIS A 125 3.30 3.33 18.36
CA HIS A 125 2.55 2.10 18.65
C HIS A 125 2.94 0.99 17.67
N ALA A 126 2.58 -0.27 18.00
CA ALA A 126 2.67 -1.38 17.06
C ALA A 126 1.67 -1.21 15.90
N GLU A 127 0.44 -0.78 16.21
CA GLU A 127 -0.58 -0.30 15.27
C GLU A 127 -1.41 0.85 15.90
N ASP A 128 -1.60 1.97 15.19
CA ASP A 128 -2.49 3.05 15.62
C ASP A 128 -3.94 2.80 15.17
N GLN A 129 -4.84 2.42 16.09
CA GLN A 129 -6.27 2.24 15.83
C GLN A 129 -7.00 3.54 15.39
N THR A 130 -6.33 4.70 15.44
CA THR A 130 -6.84 6.02 15.03
C THR A 130 -6.34 6.49 13.67
N GLY A 131 -5.30 5.85 13.09
CA GLY A 131 -4.74 6.15 11.77
C GLY A 131 -4.07 7.52 11.62
N ILE A 132 -3.56 8.12 12.71
CA ILE A 132 -3.11 9.53 12.75
C ILE A 132 -1.63 9.69 13.10
N THR A 133 -0.97 8.65 13.62
CA THR A 133 0.47 8.66 13.85
C THR A 133 1.20 7.53 13.11
N LYS A 134 2.44 7.80 12.72
CA LYS A 134 3.32 6.96 11.89
C LYS A 134 3.44 5.53 12.41
N ASP A 135 2.74 4.56 11.80
CA ASP A 135 2.81 3.15 12.15
C ASP A 135 4.22 2.56 11.89
N VAL A 136 4.80 1.80 12.83
CA VAL A 136 6.03 1.02 12.56
C VAL A 136 5.76 0.01 11.44
N ARG A 137 4.59 -0.63 11.45
CA ARG A 137 4.14 -1.55 10.39
C ARG A 137 4.23 -0.91 8.99
N ASP A 138 3.65 0.28 8.83
CA ASP A 138 3.59 0.93 7.51
C ASP A 138 4.94 1.51 7.06
N LEU A 139 5.89 1.66 8.00
CA LEU A 139 7.19 2.24 7.74
C LEU A 139 8.31 1.20 7.64
N VAL A 140 8.24 0.05 8.30
CA VAL A 140 9.40 -0.84 8.50
C VAL A 140 10.03 -1.29 7.19
N TYR A 141 9.22 -1.60 6.17
CA TYR A 141 9.73 -1.93 4.84
C TYR A 141 10.51 -0.75 4.20
N GLN A 142 10.02 0.48 4.35
CA GLN A 142 10.71 1.67 3.86
C GLN A 142 11.97 1.99 4.68
N LEU A 143 11.93 1.76 6.00
CA LEU A 143 13.08 1.93 6.89
C LEU A 143 14.20 0.95 6.55
N LEU A 144 13.87 -0.32 6.31
CA LEU A 144 14.80 -1.35 5.85
C LEU A 144 15.29 -1.10 4.43
N THR A 145 14.45 -0.55 3.55
CA THR A 145 14.89 -0.13 2.21
C THR A 145 15.95 0.98 2.29
N LYS A 146 15.78 1.93 3.22
CA LYS A 146 16.70 3.06 3.39
C LYS A 146 17.94 2.72 4.21
N ASN A 147 17.79 1.88 5.22
CA ASN A 147 18.86 1.41 6.10
C ASN A 147 18.76 -0.12 6.21
N PRO A 148 19.24 -0.87 5.21
CA PRO A 148 19.16 -2.33 5.21
C PRO A 148 19.85 -2.92 6.44
N ALA A 149 19.23 -3.93 7.03
CA ALA A 149 19.71 -4.61 8.22
C ALA A 149 19.81 -6.11 7.98
N ASP A 150 20.75 -6.76 8.66
CA ASP A 150 20.88 -8.21 8.70
C ASP A 150 20.16 -8.79 9.92
N ILE A 151 20.09 -7.99 10.99
CA ILE A 151 19.40 -8.32 12.24
C ILE A 151 18.53 -7.13 12.67
N VAL A 152 17.29 -7.40 13.06
CA VAL A 152 16.41 -6.40 13.69
C VAL A 152 16.25 -6.75 15.18
N LEU A 153 16.53 -5.78 16.05
CA LEU A 153 16.20 -5.88 17.48
C LEU A 153 14.85 -5.19 17.69
N LEU A 154 13.78 -5.96 17.90
CA LEU A 154 12.42 -5.44 17.99
C LEU A 154 11.95 -5.41 19.44
N HIS A 155 11.79 -4.20 20.00
CA HIS A 155 11.17 -3.95 21.30
C HIS A 155 10.07 -2.90 21.15
N ILE A 156 8.82 -3.35 21.04
CA ILE A 156 7.63 -2.52 20.76
C ILE A 156 6.43 -3.09 21.54
N GLY A 157 5.47 -2.24 21.94
CA GLY A 157 4.28 -2.65 22.70
C GLY A 157 4.03 -1.83 23.97
N THR A 158 5.02 -1.07 24.47
CA THR A 158 4.87 -0.32 25.73
C THR A 158 3.88 0.83 25.61
N ASN A 159 3.80 1.49 24.45
CA ASN A 159 2.83 2.57 24.23
C ASN A 159 1.41 2.02 24.04
N ASP A 160 1.27 0.86 23.41
CA ASP A 160 0.01 0.15 23.16
C ASP A 160 -0.70 -0.16 24.48
N ILE A 161 0.03 -0.77 25.43
CA ILE A 161 -0.47 -1.00 26.78
C ILE A 161 -0.75 0.31 27.53
N SER A 162 0.04 1.36 27.30
CA SER A 162 -0.19 2.68 27.94
C SER A 162 -1.47 3.36 27.45
N ALA A 163 -1.91 3.04 26.23
CA ALA A 163 -3.15 3.53 25.63
C ALA A 163 -4.35 2.61 25.95
N GLY A 164 -4.14 1.51 26.68
CA GLY A 164 -5.18 0.53 27.02
C GLY A 164 -5.46 -0.51 25.93
N GLY A 165 -4.56 -0.68 24.96
CA GLY A 165 -4.60 -1.75 23.96
C GLY A 165 -3.67 -2.90 24.33
N GLU A 166 -4.12 -4.15 24.13
CA GLU A 166 -3.40 -5.37 24.58
C GLU A 166 -3.14 -6.36 23.43
N ASP A 167 -2.94 -5.91 22.19
CA ASP A 167 -2.93 -6.83 21.04
C ASP A 167 -1.52 -7.17 20.51
N ALA A 168 -1.01 -8.34 20.88
CA ALA A 168 0.23 -8.89 20.34
C ALA A 168 0.16 -9.26 18.84
N TYR A 169 -1.04 -9.37 18.26
CA TYR A 169 -1.25 -9.60 16.83
C TYR A 169 -0.71 -8.45 15.98
N GLU A 170 -0.69 -7.22 16.50
CA GLU A 170 -0.17 -6.04 15.81
C GLU A 170 1.34 -6.17 15.51
N VAL A 171 2.09 -6.84 16.40
CA VAL A 171 3.52 -7.13 16.20
C VAL A 171 3.73 -8.16 15.08
N SER A 172 2.80 -9.11 14.91
CA SER A 172 2.83 -10.10 13.82
C SER A 172 2.90 -9.43 12.44
N ARG A 173 2.23 -8.29 12.27
CA ARG A 173 2.20 -7.53 11.01
C ARG A 173 3.49 -6.76 10.75
N ILE A 174 4.21 -6.35 11.79
CA ILE A 174 5.57 -5.79 11.65
C ILE A 174 6.52 -6.89 11.16
N LEU A 175 6.39 -8.11 11.70
CA LEU A 175 7.19 -9.26 11.26
C LEU A 175 6.93 -9.61 9.79
N ASP A 176 5.67 -9.54 9.34
CA ASP A 176 5.33 -9.76 7.93
C ASP A 176 6.03 -8.78 6.98
N GLU A 177 6.13 -7.51 7.36
CA GLU A 177 6.77 -6.50 6.52
C GLU A 177 8.31 -6.63 6.51
N ILE A 178 8.93 -7.08 7.61
CA ILE A 178 10.35 -7.45 7.65
C ILE A 178 10.60 -8.66 6.75
N TYR A 179 9.77 -9.70 6.87
CA TYR A 179 9.85 -10.90 6.03
C TYR A 179 9.61 -10.59 4.55
N ARG A 180 8.69 -9.65 4.24
CA ARG A 180 8.41 -9.19 2.88
C ARG A 180 9.61 -8.46 2.26
N TYR A 181 10.39 -7.71 3.05
CA TYR A 181 11.61 -7.05 2.59
C TYR A 181 12.72 -8.06 2.32
N ASP A 182 13.02 -8.89 3.32
CA ASP A 182 14.02 -9.96 3.20
C ASP A 182 13.71 -11.08 4.21
N PRO A 183 13.33 -12.29 3.76
CA PRO A 183 13.07 -13.42 4.64
C PRO A 183 14.34 -13.96 5.32
N GLY A 184 15.52 -13.47 4.96
CA GLY A 184 16.80 -13.79 5.58
C GLY A 184 17.16 -12.95 6.80
N ILE A 185 16.41 -11.87 7.09
CA ILE A 185 16.65 -11.03 8.28
C ILE A 185 16.30 -11.81 9.54
N ILE A 186 17.24 -11.87 10.48
CA ILE A 186 16.97 -12.44 11.80
C ILE A 186 16.30 -11.37 12.68
N VAL A 187 15.11 -11.67 13.20
CA VAL A 187 14.43 -10.79 14.15
C VAL A 187 14.63 -11.30 15.56
N ILE A 188 15.34 -10.54 16.40
CA ILE A 188 15.38 -10.80 17.83
C ILE A 188 14.22 -10.01 18.47
N LEU A 189 13.14 -10.71 18.79
CA LEU A 189 11.90 -10.16 19.30
C LEU A 189 11.92 -10.17 20.84
N ALA A 190 11.72 -9.02 21.48
CA ALA A 190 11.68 -8.91 22.94
C ALA A 190 10.25 -8.90 23.47
N LYS A 191 9.99 -9.71 24.50
CA LYS A 191 8.96 -9.43 25.51
C LYS A 191 9.30 -8.08 26.15
N ILE A 192 8.34 -7.16 26.25
CA ILE A 192 8.58 -5.81 26.77
C ILE A 192 8.82 -5.82 28.28
N ILE A 193 9.55 -4.83 28.79
CA ILE A 193 9.72 -4.63 30.23
C ILE A 193 8.39 -4.32 30.93
N ASN A 194 8.28 -4.67 32.21
CA ASN A 194 7.14 -4.28 33.04
C ASN A 194 7.26 -2.81 33.51
N ARG A 195 6.23 -2.32 34.17
CA ARG A 195 6.10 -0.94 34.66
C ARG A 195 6.78 -0.77 36.02
N LYS A 196 7.03 0.48 36.43
CA LYS A 196 7.57 0.75 37.77
C LYS A 196 6.64 0.26 38.86
N THR A 197 5.34 0.52 38.71
CA THR A 197 4.31 -0.20 39.45
C THR A 197 3.86 -1.39 38.63
N TYR A 198 4.13 -2.61 39.11
CA TYR A 198 3.81 -3.85 38.38
C TYR A 198 2.42 -3.83 37.74
N SER A 199 2.37 -4.13 36.44
CA SER A 199 1.15 -4.24 35.63
C SER A 199 0.98 -5.69 35.17
N PRO A 200 -0.07 -6.40 35.62
CA PRO A 200 -0.39 -7.74 35.12
C PRO A 200 -0.76 -7.75 33.64
N GLU A 201 -1.29 -6.64 33.11
CA GLU A 201 -1.62 -6.45 31.68
C GLU A 201 -0.36 -6.53 30.82
N THR A 202 0.75 -5.97 31.29
CA THR A 202 2.04 -6.06 30.59
C THR A 202 2.55 -7.50 30.54
N THR A 203 2.38 -8.26 31.63
CA THR A 203 2.74 -9.68 31.66
C THR A 203 1.83 -10.51 30.74
N GLN A 204 0.54 -10.18 30.68
CA GLN A 204 -0.42 -10.85 29.79
C GLN A 204 -0.06 -10.62 28.32
N TYR A 205 0.18 -9.36 27.93
CA TYR A 205 0.66 -9.02 26.58
C TYR A 205 1.93 -9.80 26.19
N ASN A 206 2.88 -9.91 27.12
CA ASN A 206 4.11 -10.67 26.90
C ASN A 206 3.89 -12.17 26.72
N GLN A 207 2.86 -12.75 27.36
CA GLN A 207 2.46 -14.15 27.12
C GLN A 207 1.85 -14.31 25.74
N ASP A 208 1.01 -13.37 25.31
CA ASP A 208 0.36 -13.41 24.00
C ASP A 208 1.38 -13.20 22.87
N LEU A 209 2.36 -12.31 23.07
CA LEU A 209 3.50 -12.12 22.17
C LEU A 209 4.35 -13.40 22.04
N GLU A 210 4.60 -14.07 23.16
CA GLU A 210 5.34 -15.33 23.19
C GLU A 210 4.58 -16.45 22.44
N VAL A 211 3.26 -16.54 22.61
CA VAL A 211 2.43 -17.50 21.86
C VAL A 211 2.51 -17.23 20.35
N MET A 212 2.34 -15.98 19.92
CA MET A 212 2.43 -15.60 18.51
C MET A 212 3.82 -15.88 17.92
N ALA A 213 4.88 -15.48 18.62
CA ALA A 213 6.25 -15.69 18.17
C ALA A 213 6.58 -17.18 18.04
N ASN A 214 6.19 -18.01 19.02
CA ASN A 214 6.42 -19.45 18.96
C ASN A 214 5.70 -20.12 17.80
N GLN A 215 4.49 -19.65 17.43
CA GLN A 215 3.79 -20.13 16.24
C GLN A 215 4.56 -19.81 14.94
N ARG A 216 5.08 -18.58 14.81
CA ARG A 216 5.88 -18.19 13.64
C ARG A 216 7.23 -18.89 13.54
N ILE A 217 7.92 -19.06 14.68
CA ILE A 217 9.16 -19.85 14.76
C ILE A 217 8.88 -21.30 14.32
N ALA A 218 7.78 -21.90 14.77
CA ALA A 218 7.41 -23.25 14.35
C ALA A 218 7.10 -23.35 12.84
N ASN A 219 6.67 -22.25 12.22
CA ASN A 219 6.43 -22.14 10.78
C ASN A 219 7.68 -21.79 9.96
N GLY A 220 8.83 -21.58 10.61
CA GLY A 220 10.13 -21.39 9.96
C GLY A 220 10.59 -19.93 9.84
N ASP A 221 9.90 -18.97 10.46
CA ASP A 221 10.34 -17.58 10.49
C ASP A 221 11.65 -17.47 11.32
N PRO A 222 12.66 -16.69 10.86
CA PRO A 222 13.95 -16.53 11.55
C PRO A 222 13.84 -15.58 12.77
N ILE A 223 13.06 -16.00 13.77
CA ILE A 223 12.78 -15.21 14.98
C ILE A 223 13.48 -15.83 16.19
N ILE A 224 14.08 -15.00 17.03
CA ILE A 224 14.62 -15.38 18.34
C ILE A 224 13.90 -14.57 19.41
N LEU A 225 13.14 -15.23 20.29
CA LEU A 225 12.42 -14.58 21.38
C LEU A 225 13.34 -14.36 22.60
N VAL A 226 13.31 -13.17 23.19
CA VAL A 226 14.05 -12.83 24.42
C VAL A 226 13.14 -12.21 25.49
N ASP A 227 13.49 -12.40 26.76
CA ASP A 227 12.69 -11.94 27.91
C ASP A 227 13.33 -10.72 28.58
N MET A 228 12.80 -9.52 28.31
CA MET A 228 13.22 -8.30 29.02
C MET A 228 12.41 -8.06 30.30
N GLU A 229 11.21 -8.64 30.42
CA GLU A 229 10.34 -8.48 31.57
C GLU A 229 11.01 -8.99 32.84
N ASN A 230 11.45 -10.25 32.83
CA ASN A 230 12.05 -10.91 34.00
C ASN A 230 13.53 -10.56 34.22
N THR A 231 14.11 -9.77 33.31
CA THR A 231 15.50 -9.35 33.38
C THR A 231 15.70 -8.15 34.30
N LEU A 232 14.72 -7.24 34.37
CA LEU A 232 14.80 -6.04 35.20
C LEU A 232 14.30 -6.28 36.63
N THR A 233 14.78 -5.45 37.55
CA THR A 233 14.39 -5.41 38.95
C THR A 233 13.47 -4.21 39.17
N TYR A 234 12.18 -4.44 39.37
CA TYR A 234 11.19 -3.38 39.60
C TYR A 234 11.02 -3.11 41.10
N PRO A 235 10.88 -1.84 41.53
CA PRO A 235 10.87 -0.62 40.72
C PRO A 235 12.27 -0.04 40.43
N ASP A 236 13.33 -0.65 40.98
CA ASP A 236 14.66 -0.04 41.11
C ASP A 236 15.34 0.29 39.78
N ASP A 237 15.08 -0.50 38.74
CA ASP A 237 15.63 -0.29 37.40
C ASP A 237 14.80 0.67 36.54
N ILE A 238 13.64 1.16 37.01
CA ILE A 238 12.74 2.02 36.24
C ILE A 238 12.78 3.46 36.77
N LYS A 239 13.08 4.41 35.87
CA LYS A 239 13.24 5.83 36.20
C LYS A 239 11.89 6.49 36.44
N ASP A 240 10.97 6.38 35.48
CA ASP A 240 9.58 6.85 35.56
C ASP A 240 8.61 5.66 35.53
N GLU A 241 7.39 5.75 34.99
CA GLU A 241 6.49 4.58 34.96
C GLU A 241 6.86 3.51 33.93
N VAL A 242 7.60 3.87 32.87
CA VAL A 242 7.75 3.01 31.69
C VAL A 242 9.18 2.91 31.19
N HIS A 243 10.06 3.85 31.54
CA HIS A 243 11.41 3.90 31.02
C HIS A 243 12.44 3.41 32.03
N PRO A 244 13.38 2.54 31.63
CA PRO A 244 14.51 2.16 32.46
C PRO A 244 15.39 3.36 32.84
N ASN A 245 16.10 3.23 33.95
CA ASN A 245 17.30 4.02 34.22
C ASN A 245 18.53 3.36 33.57
N ASP A 246 19.71 3.95 33.72
CA ASP A 246 20.95 3.44 33.12
C ASP A 246 21.28 1.99 33.54
N GLN A 247 20.93 1.57 34.76
CA GLN A 247 21.14 0.19 35.23
C GLN A 247 20.19 -0.77 34.53
N GLY A 248 18.91 -0.41 34.41
CA GLY A 248 17.92 -1.20 33.68
C GLY A 248 18.28 -1.36 32.20
N TYR A 249 18.70 -0.28 31.54
CA TYR A 249 19.18 -0.34 30.15
C TYR A 249 20.44 -1.21 29.98
N ALA A 250 21.35 -1.22 30.96
CA ALA A 250 22.51 -2.10 30.94
C ALA A 250 22.12 -3.58 31.03
N LYS A 251 21.07 -3.92 31.81
CA LYS A 251 20.54 -5.29 31.88
C LYS A 251 19.88 -5.70 30.55
N MET A 252 19.10 -4.81 29.93
CA MET A 252 18.56 -5.07 28.59
C MET A 252 19.67 -5.32 27.56
N ALA A 253 20.73 -4.51 27.59
CA ALA A 253 21.88 -4.69 26.70
C ALA A 253 22.56 -6.06 26.86
N ALA A 254 22.62 -6.59 28.10
CA ALA A 254 23.18 -7.90 28.36
C ALA A 254 22.36 -9.04 27.72
N VAL A 255 21.03 -8.93 27.67
CA VAL A 255 20.14 -9.91 27.00
C VAL A 255 20.32 -9.86 25.48
N TRP A 256 20.37 -8.67 24.90
CA TRP A 256 20.66 -8.53 23.47
C TRP A 256 22.03 -9.11 23.13
N HIS A 257 23.06 -8.77 23.90
CA HIS A 257 24.43 -9.25 23.72
C HIS A 257 24.52 -10.77 23.82
N SER A 258 23.88 -11.38 24.84
CA SER A 258 23.94 -12.83 25.06
C SER A 258 23.32 -13.65 23.92
N THR A 259 22.37 -13.05 23.21
CA THR A 259 21.75 -13.63 22.03
C THR A 259 22.62 -13.42 20.80
N LEU A 260 23.06 -12.18 20.55
CA LEU A 260 23.87 -11.81 19.40
C LEU A 260 25.22 -12.54 19.35
N GLN A 261 25.89 -12.73 20.50
CA GLN A 261 27.18 -13.43 20.56
C GLN A 261 27.11 -14.89 20.04
N ASN A 262 25.92 -15.51 20.00
CA ASN A 262 25.75 -16.88 19.52
C ASN A 262 25.61 -16.96 17.99
N ILE A 263 25.30 -15.84 17.32
CA ILE A 263 25.03 -15.80 15.88
C ILE A 263 26.05 -14.95 15.10
N LEU A 264 26.80 -14.08 15.77
CA LEU A 264 27.82 -13.21 15.17
C LEU A 264 29.21 -13.87 15.10
N PRO A 265 30.00 -13.62 14.02
CA PRO A 265 31.39 -14.03 13.90
C PRO A 265 32.35 -13.09 14.64
N THR A 266 33.36 -13.64 15.32
CA THR A 266 34.51 -12.83 15.79
C THR A 266 35.44 -12.52 14.62
N CYS A 267 35.78 -11.24 14.41
CA CYS A 267 36.58 -10.80 13.27
C CYS A 267 37.94 -10.24 13.70
N SER A 268 38.99 -10.51 12.91
CA SER A 268 40.32 -9.91 13.11
C SER A 268 40.34 -8.51 12.49
N ILE A 269 40.00 -7.49 13.27
CA ILE A 269 39.92 -6.09 12.80
C ILE A 269 41.35 -5.51 12.66
N PRO A 270 41.76 -4.90 11.52
CA PRO A 270 43.04 -4.19 11.44
C PRO A 270 43.05 -2.96 12.37
N SER A 271 44.15 -2.75 13.09
CA SER A 271 44.31 -1.69 14.10
C SER A 271 44.17 -0.25 13.54
N PRO A 272 43.59 0.71 14.27
CA PRO A 272 43.40 2.08 13.78
C PRO A 272 44.69 2.91 13.95
N GLY A 273 45.35 3.27 12.84
CA GLY A 273 46.57 4.08 12.81
C GLY A 273 46.42 5.43 12.09
N THR A 274 46.52 6.51 12.87
CA THR A 274 47.08 7.87 12.65
C THR A 274 46.77 8.67 11.36
N PRO A 275 46.35 9.96 11.47
CA PRO A 275 45.99 10.83 10.33
C PRO A 275 47.19 11.61 9.77
N THR A 276 47.08 12.12 8.51
CA THR A 276 47.66 13.36 7.87
C THR A 276 48.10 13.12 6.40
N PRO A 277 48.11 14.09 5.44
CA PRO A 277 47.32 15.32 5.25
C PRO A 277 46.53 15.35 3.93
N THR A 278 45.60 16.31 3.85
CA THR A 278 44.96 16.82 2.64
C THR A 278 45.97 17.17 1.52
N ALA A 279 45.75 16.63 0.33
CA ALA A 279 46.28 17.18 -0.93
C ALA A 279 45.11 17.42 -1.90
N THR A 280 44.86 18.69 -2.18
CA THR A 280 43.96 19.18 -3.22
C THR A 280 44.62 18.97 -4.59
N SER A 281 43.97 18.26 -5.51
CA SER A 281 43.76 18.69 -6.91
C SER A 281 43.12 17.59 -7.76
N THR A 282 41.97 17.95 -8.34
CA THR A 282 41.56 17.68 -9.73
C THR A 282 42.23 16.52 -10.45
N SER A 283 41.55 15.38 -10.53
CA SER A 283 41.43 14.58 -11.76
C SER A 283 40.35 13.53 -11.57
N ALA A 284 39.50 13.40 -12.59
CA ALA A 284 38.40 12.45 -12.65
C ALA A 284 38.90 11.01 -12.48
N PRO A 285 38.23 10.14 -11.69
CA PRO A 285 38.63 8.75 -11.61
C PRO A 285 38.08 7.98 -12.81
N THR A 286 39.01 7.50 -13.62
CA THR A 286 38.87 6.40 -14.56
C THR A 286 38.34 5.14 -13.88
N THR A 287 37.39 4.48 -14.55
CA THR A 287 36.76 3.21 -14.23
C THR A 287 37.79 2.07 -14.01
N PRO A 288 37.82 1.37 -12.86
CA PRO A 288 38.52 0.11 -12.75
C PRO A 288 37.64 -1.00 -13.32
N THR A 289 38.21 -1.70 -14.30
CA THR A 289 37.65 -2.87 -14.95
C THR A 289 37.64 -4.04 -13.97
N TYR A 290 36.47 -4.61 -13.66
CA TYR A 290 36.36 -5.84 -12.90
C TYR A 290 36.13 -7.02 -13.84
N THR A 291 36.87 -8.10 -13.59
CA THR A 291 36.84 -9.35 -14.38
C THR A 291 35.88 -10.32 -13.69
N PRO A 292 34.85 -10.86 -14.35
CA PRO A 292 33.89 -11.74 -13.69
C PRO A 292 34.47 -13.16 -13.60
N THR A 293 34.61 -13.68 -12.37
CA THR A 293 34.78 -15.11 -12.14
C THR A 293 33.48 -15.71 -11.60
N GLY A 294 32.77 -16.41 -12.50
CA GLY A 294 32.20 -17.74 -12.21
C GLY A 294 30.77 -17.81 -11.67
N ASN A 295 29.80 -17.63 -12.56
CA ASN A 295 28.41 -18.09 -12.39
C ASN A 295 28.30 -19.63 -12.45
N LEU A 296 27.32 -20.19 -11.73
CA LEU A 296 26.53 -21.32 -12.23
C LEU A 296 25.41 -20.76 -13.15
N PRO A 297 25.05 -21.44 -14.25
CA PRO A 297 24.61 -20.78 -15.48
C PRO A 297 23.10 -20.53 -15.58
N ASP A 298 22.75 -19.34 -16.07
CA ASP A 298 21.62 -19.15 -16.99
C ASP A 298 22.16 -19.38 -18.42
N PRO A 299 21.68 -20.39 -19.17
CA PRO A 299 22.29 -20.78 -20.43
C PRO A 299 21.78 -19.91 -21.59
N THR A 300 22.09 -18.60 -21.64
CA THR A 300 22.02 -17.85 -22.93
C THR A 300 22.76 -16.50 -23.04
N ALA A 301 23.20 -15.84 -21.97
CA ALA A 301 23.74 -14.48 -22.10
C ALA A 301 25.26 -14.37 -21.90
N THR A 302 25.96 -13.83 -22.89
CA THR A 302 27.38 -13.43 -22.83
C THR A 302 27.50 -11.91 -22.80
N PHE A 303 28.40 -11.35 -21.99
CA PHE A 303 28.58 -9.90 -21.90
C PHE A 303 29.94 -9.48 -22.46
N THR A 304 29.94 -8.63 -23.48
CA THR A 304 31.13 -7.95 -23.99
C THR A 304 31.13 -6.50 -23.49
N PRO A 305 32.08 -6.09 -22.62
CA PRO A 305 32.17 -4.70 -22.20
C PRO A 305 32.63 -3.83 -23.38
N GLN A 306 31.72 -3.02 -23.92
CA GLN A 306 32.04 -2.00 -24.93
C GLN A 306 32.04 -0.60 -24.26
N PRO A 307 33.09 0.22 -24.45
CA PRO A 307 33.15 1.54 -23.82
C PRO A 307 32.11 2.50 -24.40
N ALA A 308 31.56 3.35 -23.52
CA ALA A 308 30.40 4.25 -23.70
C ALA A 308 30.60 5.41 -24.70
N ASN A 309 30.93 5.12 -25.96
CA ASN A 309 30.99 6.14 -27.01
C ASN A 309 30.57 5.61 -28.39
N THR A 310 29.48 4.85 -28.44
CA THR A 310 28.77 4.60 -29.70
C THR A 310 28.04 5.87 -30.11
N THR A 311 28.59 6.57 -31.11
CA THR A 311 27.90 7.69 -31.74
C THR A 311 26.83 7.12 -32.68
N GLN A 312 25.57 7.56 -32.50
CA GLN A 312 24.45 7.21 -33.37
C GLN A 312 24.86 7.43 -34.86
N PRO A 313 24.59 6.49 -35.79
CA PRO A 313 24.90 6.69 -37.21
C PRO A 313 24.25 7.98 -37.73
N ALA A 314 24.92 8.65 -38.67
CA ALA A 314 24.60 10.02 -39.10
C ALA A 314 23.20 10.14 -39.74
N GLY A 315 22.18 10.41 -38.92
CA GLY A 315 20.79 10.67 -39.32
C GLY A 315 19.79 10.16 -38.29
N CYS A 316 18.65 10.84 -38.15
CA CYS A 316 17.55 10.37 -37.30
C CYS A 316 16.89 9.16 -37.96
N ALA A 317 16.71 8.08 -37.20
CA ALA A 317 16.17 6.82 -37.71
C ALA A 317 14.63 6.79 -37.59
N GLY A 318 13.97 5.78 -38.15
CA GLY A 318 12.51 5.68 -38.19
C GLY A 318 11.86 5.45 -36.81
N LEU A 319 10.58 5.09 -36.79
CA LEU A 319 9.83 4.93 -35.54
C LEU A 319 10.29 3.74 -34.66
N ILE A 320 11.12 2.84 -35.19
CA ILE A 320 11.70 1.70 -34.46
C ILE A 320 13.21 1.93 -34.27
N GLN A 321 13.69 1.73 -33.05
CA GLN A 321 15.08 1.88 -32.64
C GLN A 321 15.55 0.63 -31.89
N GLU A 322 16.67 0.02 -32.29
CA GLU A 322 17.35 -0.96 -31.44
C GLU A 322 18.04 -0.21 -30.30
N ALA A 323 17.97 -0.74 -29.08
CA ALA A 323 18.37 0.04 -27.91
C ALA A 323 19.89 0.30 -27.88
N GLU A 324 20.70 -0.63 -28.38
CA GLU A 324 22.15 -0.51 -28.48
C GLU A 324 22.62 0.46 -29.58
N HIS A 325 21.72 0.90 -30.46
CA HIS A 325 22.03 1.93 -31.47
C HIS A 325 21.83 3.36 -30.96
N GLY A 326 21.34 3.53 -29.73
CA GLY A 326 21.27 4.81 -29.05
C GLY A 326 22.65 5.36 -28.69
N SER A 327 22.72 6.68 -28.49
CA SER A 327 23.89 7.32 -27.89
C SER A 327 23.86 7.06 -26.38
N LEU A 328 24.64 6.08 -25.92
CA LEU A 328 24.69 5.65 -24.51
C LEU A 328 25.68 6.49 -23.70
N SER A 329 25.31 6.86 -22.48
CA SER A 329 26.16 7.59 -21.54
C SER A 329 26.02 7.07 -20.10
N GLY A 330 27.01 7.34 -19.27
CA GLY A 330 27.05 6.88 -17.88
C GLY A 330 27.24 5.37 -17.78
N GLY A 331 26.39 4.70 -17.01
CA GLY A 331 26.46 3.28 -16.68
C GLY A 331 25.77 2.33 -17.65
N PHE A 332 25.11 2.83 -18.70
CA PHE A 332 24.50 1.97 -19.71
C PHE A 332 25.58 1.23 -20.50
N ILE A 333 25.43 -0.09 -20.59
CA ILE A 333 26.27 -0.97 -21.40
C ILE A 333 25.40 -1.81 -22.33
N THR A 334 26.03 -2.40 -23.36
CA THR A 334 25.40 -3.37 -24.25
C THR A 334 25.67 -4.79 -23.76
N GLY A 335 24.62 -5.60 -23.60
CA GLY A 335 24.68 -7.04 -23.37
C GLY A 335 24.32 -7.82 -24.65
N SER A 336 24.53 -9.15 -24.66
CA SER A 336 24.08 -10.02 -25.75
C SER A 336 23.15 -11.12 -25.23
N ASP A 337 22.04 -11.34 -25.93
CA ASP A 337 21.06 -12.39 -25.69
C ASP A 337 20.42 -12.77 -27.03
N MET A 338 20.40 -14.06 -27.38
CA MET A 338 19.83 -14.51 -28.66
C MET A 338 18.33 -14.25 -28.82
N ASN A 339 17.63 -13.98 -27.71
CA ASN A 339 16.22 -13.65 -27.68
C ASN A 339 15.95 -12.14 -27.81
N ALA A 340 17.00 -11.31 -27.77
CA ALA A 340 16.92 -9.88 -28.08
C ALA A 340 16.98 -9.66 -29.60
N SER A 341 16.30 -8.62 -30.08
CA SER A 341 16.40 -8.13 -31.45
C SER A 341 17.86 -7.80 -31.78
N GLY A 342 18.34 -8.22 -32.96
CA GLY A 342 19.77 -8.08 -33.30
C GLY A 342 20.74 -8.85 -32.39
N SER A 343 20.24 -9.65 -31.44
CA SER A 343 20.98 -10.34 -30.37
C SER A 343 21.71 -9.43 -29.36
N ALA A 344 21.26 -8.18 -29.23
CA ALA A 344 21.85 -7.21 -28.32
C ALA A 344 20.77 -6.44 -27.53
N PHE A 345 21.12 -5.96 -26.35
CA PHE A 345 20.23 -5.14 -25.51
C PHE A 345 21.07 -4.17 -24.68
N ILE A 346 20.45 -3.17 -24.06
CA ILE A 346 21.12 -2.28 -23.10
C ILE A 346 20.61 -2.51 -21.68
N GLN A 347 21.50 -2.31 -20.72
CA GLN A 347 21.16 -2.24 -19.30
C GLN A 347 22.19 -1.37 -18.58
N VAL A 348 21.84 -0.93 -17.38
CA VAL A 348 22.86 -0.60 -16.39
C VAL A 348 23.09 -1.88 -15.56
N PRO A 349 24.33 -2.38 -15.38
CA PRO A 349 24.58 -3.64 -14.67
C PRO A 349 24.07 -3.63 -13.23
N ASP A 350 23.64 -4.78 -12.72
CA ASP A 350 23.27 -4.97 -11.32
C ASP A 350 24.41 -4.53 -10.39
N GLY A 351 24.08 -3.75 -9.35
CA GLY A 351 25.02 -3.22 -8.36
C GLY A 351 25.57 -1.83 -8.70
N TYR A 352 25.08 -1.19 -9.77
CA TYR A 352 25.39 0.20 -10.13
C TYR A 352 24.57 1.22 -9.32
N GLY A 353 23.41 0.79 -8.81
CA GLY A 353 22.51 1.57 -7.96
C GLY A 353 21.32 2.20 -8.69
N ASN A 354 20.27 2.50 -7.93
CA ASN A 354 19.02 3.07 -8.43
C ASN A 354 19.04 4.61 -8.34
N LEU A 355 18.47 5.28 -9.34
CA LEU A 355 18.31 6.74 -9.37
C LEU A 355 16.83 7.09 -9.42
N TYR A 356 16.41 8.08 -8.62
CA TYR A 356 14.98 8.36 -8.37
C TYR A 356 14.53 9.68 -9.00
N GLU A 357 15.39 10.32 -9.81
CA GLU A 357 15.12 11.58 -10.48
C GLU A 357 15.82 11.62 -11.85
N VAL A 358 15.26 12.39 -12.78
CA VAL A 358 15.87 12.64 -14.11
C VAL A 358 16.89 13.77 -14.07
N ASN A 359 16.69 14.78 -13.23
CA ASN A 359 17.60 15.92 -13.13
C ASN A 359 18.96 15.48 -12.54
N GLY A 360 20.05 15.77 -13.24
CA GLY A 360 21.40 15.34 -12.86
C GLY A 360 21.70 13.87 -13.15
N ASN A 361 20.77 13.09 -13.70
CA ASN A 361 20.99 11.69 -14.07
C ASN A 361 21.82 11.60 -15.35
N THR A 362 23.09 11.21 -15.24
CA THR A 362 24.03 11.11 -16.37
C THR A 362 24.01 9.75 -17.08
N ASN A 363 23.22 8.79 -16.56
CA ASN A 363 23.08 7.44 -17.12
C ASN A 363 21.89 7.43 -18.09
N GLN A 364 22.19 7.59 -19.39
CA GLN A 364 21.17 7.84 -20.40
C GLN A 364 21.40 7.02 -21.67
N ALA A 365 20.31 6.69 -22.37
CA ALA A 365 20.32 6.23 -23.74
C ALA A 365 19.47 7.19 -24.57
N ASN A 366 20.10 7.88 -25.53
CA ASN A 366 19.47 8.92 -26.35
C ASN A 366 19.25 8.46 -27.79
N TYR A 367 18.06 8.72 -28.35
CA TYR A 367 17.68 8.32 -29.70
C TYR A 367 17.08 9.51 -30.48
N CYS A 368 17.68 9.87 -31.62
CA CYS A 368 17.02 10.77 -32.58
C CYS A 368 16.06 10.01 -33.51
N ILE A 369 14.78 10.38 -33.47
CA ILE A 369 13.67 9.73 -34.18
C ILE A 369 13.11 10.68 -35.25
N GLN A 370 12.92 10.17 -36.46
CA GLN A 370 12.22 10.84 -37.57
C GLN A 370 10.74 10.46 -37.57
N VAL A 371 9.88 11.44 -37.28
CA VAL A 371 8.42 11.32 -37.39
C VAL A 371 7.98 11.93 -38.73
N ASN A 372 7.35 11.13 -39.59
CA ASN A 372 6.87 11.60 -40.90
C ASN A 372 5.40 12.02 -40.91
N THR A 373 4.63 11.55 -39.94
CA THR A 373 3.19 11.81 -39.84
C THR A 373 2.92 12.47 -38.49
N PRO A 374 2.45 13.73 -38.44
CA PRO A 374 2.14 14.34 -37.16
C PRO A 374 0.95 13.63 -36.52
N GLY A 375 0.95 13.50 -35.19
CA GLY A 375 -0.16 12.92 -34.44
C GLY A 375 0.27 12.34 -33.11
N VAL A 376 -0.58 11.49 -32.55
CA VAL A 376 -0.39 10.90 -31.23
C VAL A 376 0.30 9.54 -31.38
N TYR A 377 1.34 9.33 -30.58
CA TYR A 377 2.14 8.13 -30.56
C TYR A 377 2.20 7.52 -29.16
N ARG A 378 2.23 6.20 -29.05
CA ARG A 378 2.65 5.46 -27.85
C ARG A 378 4.07 4.95 -28.02
N ILE A 379 4.78 4.80 -26.90
CA ILE A 379 6.11 4.22 -26.90
C ILE A 379 6.01 2.80 -26.34
N ILE A 380 6.49 1.83 -27.10
CA ILE A 380 6.62 0.43 -26.70
C ILE A 380 8.11 0.14 -26.57
N GLY A 381 8.52 -0.58 -25.53
CA GLY A 381 9.84 -1.19 -25.52
C GLY A 381 9.79 -2.66 -25.15
N TRP A 382 10.74 -3.42 -25.68
CA TRP A 382 10.89 -4.83 -25.33
C TRP A 382 11.85 -4.90 -24.17
N VAL A 383 11.33 -5.30 -23.02
CA VAL A 383 12.01 -5.16 -21.74
C VAL A 383 12.05 -6.47 -21.00
N TYR A 384 13.14 -6.69 -20.28
CA TYR A 384 13.29 -7.81 -19.36
C TYR A 384 13.55 -7.25 -17.96
N ALA A 385 12.56 -7.43 -17.08
CA ALA A 385 12.55 -7.01 -15.67
C ALA A 385 12.62 -8.25 -14.76
N PRO A 386 13.82 -8.71 -14.37
CA PRO A 386 14.03 -10.00 -13.70
C PRO A 386 13.50 -10.05 -12.26
N SER A 387 13.25 -8.89 -11.64
CA SER A 387 12.78 -8.76 -10.26
C SER A 387 11.80 -7.58 -10.15
N LEU A 388 11.29 -7.32 -8.95
CA LEU A 388 10.50 -6.10 -8.66
C LEU A 388 11.38 -4.93 -8.18
N SER A 389 12.69 -5.12 -8.13
CA SER A 389 13.69 -4.10 -7.75
C SER A 389 14.59 -3.68 -8.92
N ASN A 390 14.41 -4.33 -10.07
CA ASN A 390 15.11 -4.11 -11.34
C ASN A 390 14.04 -4.08 -12.45
N ASN A 391 13.08 -3.16 -12.32
CA ASN A 391 11.87 -3.21 -13.10
C ASN A 391 11.43 -1.86 -13.66
N SER A 392 12.32 -0.87 -13.72
CA SER A 392 11.89 0.46 -14.15
C SER A 392 12.97 1.31 -14.84
N PHE A 393 12.49 2.23 -15.68
CA PHE A 393 13.26 3.31 -16.33
C PHE A 393 12.53 4.65 -16.17
N TYR A 394 13.22 5.78 -16.40
CA TYR A 394 12.54 7.02 -16.79
C TYR A 394 12.62 7.23 -18.29
N VAL A 395 11.58 7.82 -18.88
CA VAL A 395 11.55 8.15 -20.31
C VAL A 395 11.16 9.60 -20.51
N GLN A 396 11.81 10.32 -21.43
CA GLN A 396 11.41 11.65 -21.89
C GLN A 396 11.31 11.68 -23.41
N VAL A 397 10.37 12.49 -23.92
CA VAL A 397 10.33 12.86 -25.34
C VAL A 397 10.45 14.38 -25.44
N ASN A 398 11.44 14.85 -26.20
CA ASN A 398 11.80 16.27 -26.30
C ASN A 398 12.00 16.95 -24.94
N GLY A 399 12.52 16.22 -23.95
CA GLY A 399 12.76 16.72 -22.58
C GLY A 399 11.50 16.87 -21.72
N SER A 400 10.34 16.35 -22.16
CA SER A 400 9.08 16.42 -21.43
C SER A 400 8.58 15.03 -20.99
N PRO A 401 7.97 14.90 -19.79
CA PRO A 401 7.87 15.93 -18.74
C PRO A 401 9.23 16.12 -18.06
N GLU A 402 9.43 17.25 -17.37
CA GLU A 402 10.73 17.59 -16.73
C GLU A 402 11.24 16.49 -15.78
N GLY A 403 10.34 15.83 -15.04
CA GLY A 403 10.67 14.71 -14.14
C GLY A 403 10.76 13.33 -14.82
N GLY A 404 10.52 13.25 -16.12
CA GLY A 404 10.40 11.99 -16.87
C GLY A 404 9.11 11.22 -16.60
N TYR A 405 8.72 10.37 -17.54
CA TYR A 405 7.73 9.34 -17.31
C TYR A 405 8.37 8.19 -16.54
N LEU A 406 7.89 7.90 -15.33
CA LEU A 406 8.35 6.74 -14.56
C LEU A 406 7.73 5.48 -15.12
N TRP A 407 8.51 4.74 -15.90
CA TRP A 407 8.07 3.53 -16.57
C TRP A 407 8.36 2.30 -15.71
N ASP A 408 7.32 1.83 -15.01
CA ASP A 408 7.38 0.58 -14.24
C ASP A 408 6.94 -0.61 -15.09
N ILE A 409 7.75 -1.65 -15.05
CA ILE A 409 7.60 -2.85 -15.87
C ILE A 409 7.26 -4.01 -14.91
N PRO A 410 6.17 -4.76 -15.13
CA PRO A 410 5.90 -5.94 -14.32
C PRO A 410 7.04 -6.96 -14.42
N LYS A 411 7.38 -7.61 -13.31
CA LYS A 411 8.38 -8.68 -13.29
C LYS A 411 8.06 -9.71 -14.38
N ASN A 412 9.07 -10.03 -15.18
CA ASN A 412 8.99 -11.01 -16.25
C ASN A 412 10.33 -11.77 -16.37
N ASN A 413 10.33 -12.86 -17.14
CA ASN A 413 11.48 -13.79 -17.24
C ASN A 413 12.09 -13.79 -18.65
N GLY A 414 12.02 -12.67 -19.38
CA GLY A 414 12.58 -12.50 -20.72
C GLY A 414 12.06 -11.25 -21.42
N PHE A 415 12.64 -10.89 -22.58
CA PHE A 415 12.24 -9.69 -23.33
C PHE A 415 10.80 -9.77 -23.83
N GLN A 416 9.95 -8.88 -23.32
CA GLN A 416 8.54 -8.79 -23.70
C GLN A 416 8.16 -7.33 -23.95
N PRO A 417 7.22 -7.07 -24.88
CA PRO A 417 6.76 -5.72 -25.13
C PRO A 417 6.01 -5.18 -23.91
N ALA A 418 6.43 -4.01 -23.44
CA ALA A 418 5.72 -3.21 -22.47
C ALA A 418 5.60 -1.78 -22.99
N TYR A 419 4.43 -1.18 -22.81
CA TYR A 419 4.26 0.24 -23.09
C TYR A 419 4.93 1.06 -22.02
N VAL A 420 5.63 2.12 -22.42
CA VAL A 420 6.05 3.18 -21.50
C VAL A 420 4.82 3.68 -20.78
N ASN A 421 4.83 3.61 -19.46
CA ASN A 421 3.78 4.14 -18.60
C ASN A 421 4.38 5.21 -17.70
N ASN A 422 3.52 5.86 -16.92
CA ASN A 422 3.95 6.75 -15.86
C ASN A 422 3.21 6.30 -14.62
N THR A 423 3.88 5.79 -13.59
CA THR A 423 3.26 5.21 -12.38
C THR A 423 2.22 6.09 -11.68
N SER A 424 2.25 7.40 -11.95
CA SER A 424 1.27 8.39 -11.50
C SER A 424 -0.01 8.49 -12.38
N LYS A 425 -0.07 7.79 -13.52
CA LYS A 425 -1.13 7.82 -14.54
C LYS A 425 -1.47 6.41 -15.04
N SER A 426 -2.74 6.16 -15.33
CA SER A 426 -3.19 4.86 -15.86
C SER A 426 -3.04 4.81 -17.38
N GLY A 427 -2.45 3.73 -17.91
CA GLY A 427 -2.31 3.47 -19.35
C GLY A 427 -0.95 3.86 -19.96
N PRO A 428 -0.69 3.46 -21.22
CA PRO A 428 0.50 3.87 -21.97
C PRO A 428 0.62 5.40 -22.07
N VAL A 429 1.84 5.91 -21.97
CA VAL A 429 2.17 7.29 -22.27
C VAL A 429 1.88 7.56 -23.74
N GLU A 430 1.02 8.53 -23.99
CA GLU A 430 0.73 9.07 -25.31
C GLU A 430 1.41 10.43 -25.48
N VAL A 431 2.19 10.57 -26.55
CA VAL A 431 2.91 11.80 -26.89
C VAL A 431 2.44 12.33 -28.24
N SER A 432 2.10 13.62 -28.29
CA SER A 432 1.79 14.30 -29.56
C SER A 432 3.09 14.77 -30.20
N LEU A 433 3.38 14.28 -31.40
CA LEU A 433 4.59 14.60 -32.15
C LEU A 433 4.20 15.22 -33.49
N ASP A 434 4.92 16.28 -33.88
CA ASP A 434 4.81 16.86 -35.21
C ASP A 434 5.62 16.03 -36.22
N ALA A 435 5.47 16.32 -37.52
CA ALA A 435 6.41 15.78 -38.49
C ALA A 435 7.78 16.46 -38.31
N GLY A 436 8.84 15.69 -38.11
CA GLY A 436 10.18 16.20 -37.88
C GLY A 436 11.05 15.29 -37.01
N HIS A 437 12.14 15.86 -36.51
CA HIS A 437 13.06 15.17 -35.59
C HIS A 437 12.59 15.32 -34.15
N HIS A 438 12.59 14.21 -33.42
CA HIS A 438 12.29 14.15 -32.00
C HIS A 438 13.40 13.42 -31.26
N ASN A 439 13.65 13.82 -30.01
CA ASN A 439 14.62 13.15 -29.15
C ASN A 439 13.87 12.32 -28.10
N LEU A 440 14.14 11.02 -28.05
CA LEU A 440 13.67 10.14 -26.99
C LEU A 440 14.87 9.78 -26.11
N THR A 441 14.73 9.98 -24.80
CA THR A 441 15.78 9.66 -23.83
C THR A 441 15.26 8.70 -22.79
N VAL A 442 15.99 7.60 -22.57
CA VAL A 442 15.76 6.65 -21.48
C VAL A 442 16.82 6.86 -20.42
N TYR A 443 16.42 6.98 -19.16
CA TYR A 443 17.32 7.15 -18.02
C TYR A 443 17.27 5.94 -17.09
N LEU A 444 18.38 5.71 -16.40
CA LEU A 444 18.43 4.77 -15.28
C LEU A 444 17.41 5.17 -14.21
N ARG A 445 16.55 4.23 -13.83
CA ARG A 445 15.73 4.30 -12.63
C ARG A 445 16.13 3.20 -11.67
N GLU A 446 16.09 1.95 -12.14
CA GLU A 446 16.62 0.78 -11.44
C GLU A 446 17.63 0.05 -12.32
N ASP A 447 18.78 -0.27 -11.75
CA ASP A 447 19.80 -1.07 -12.44
C ASP A 447 19.27 -2.49 -12.69
N GLY A 448 19.93 -3.26 -13.55
CA GLY A 448 19.50 -4.63 -13.89
C GLY A 448 18.31 -4.74 -14.85
N THR A 449 17.49 -3.70 -14.97
CA THR A 449 16.40 -3.59 -15.96
C THR A 449 16.99 -3.56 -17.37
N LYS A 450 16.51 -4.43 -18.27
CA LYS A 450 17.05 -4.57 -19.64
C LYS A 450 16.08 -4.02 -20.68
N LEU A 451 16.61 -3.35 -21.70
CA LEU A 451 15.86 -2.82 -22.83
C LEU A 451 16.50 -3.30 -24.14
N ASP A 452 15.71 -3.99 -24.96
CA ASP A 452 16.12 -4.57 -26.25
C ASP A 452 15.87 -3.59 -27.40
N LYS A 453 14.63 -3.14 -27.58
CA LYS A 453 14.26 -2.18 -28.64
C LYS A 453 13.12 -1.28 -28.22
N LEU A 454 12.94 -0.17 -28.95
CA LEU A 454 11.87 0.81 -28.79
C LEU A 454 11.10 1.03 -30.10
N GLU A 455 9.80 1.24 -30.00
CA GLU A 455 8.91 1.55 -31.13
C GLU A 455 7.91 2.66 -30.77
N LEU A 456 7.71 3.60 -31.68
CA LEU A 456 6.64 4.60 -31.62
C LEU A 456 5.43 4.13 -32.43
N GLU A 457 4.39 3.66 -31.74
CA GLU A 457 3.13 3.23 -32.33
C GLU A 457 2.22 4.44 -32.61
N PHE A 458 1.84 4.65 -33.87
CA PHE A 458 0.94 5.74 -34.27
C PHE A 458 -0.52 5.41 -33.94
N LEU A 459 -1.20 6.33 -33.23
CA LEU A 459 -2.61 6.15 -32.84
C LEU A 459 -3.59 6.99 -33.67
N GLY A 460 -3.12 8.06 -34.31
CA GLY A 460 -3.98 8.93 -35.11
C GLY A 460 -3.56 10.39 -35.10
N ILE A 461 -4.20 11.18 -35.96
CA ILE A 461 -3.95 12.61 -36.14
C ILE A 461 -4.75 13.40 -35.08
N SER A 462 -4.11 14.34 -34.39
CA SER A 462 -4.79 15.23 -33.44
C SER A 462 -5.74 16.18 -34.21
N THR A 463 -7.05 16.14 -33.94
CA THR A 463 -8.07 16.91 -34.68
C THR A 463 -8.31 18.33 -34.15
N ALA A 464 -7.32 18.95 -33.50
CA ALA A 464 -7.42 20.35 -33.12
C ALA A 464 -7.18 21.26 -34.35
N THR A 465 -8.28 21.70 -34.98
CA THR A 465 -8.25 22.68 -36.08
C THR A 465 -7.79 24.04 -35.56
N PRO A 466 -6.80 24.73 -36.18
CA PRO A 466 -6.46 26.10 -35.84
C PRO A 466 -7.43 27.07 -36.52
N THR A 467 -8.35 27.68 -35.77
CA THR A 467 -9.27 28.70 -36.32
C THR A 467 -8.66 30.10 -36.23
N ALA A 468 -8.64 30.78 -37.37
CA ALA A 468 -8.04 32.09 -37.60
C ALA A 468 -8.69 33.25 -36.82
N ALA A 469 -7.87 34.26 -36.51
CA ALA A 469 -8.21 35.47 -35.75
C ALA A 469 -9.12 36.45 -36.51
N PRO A 470 -9.99 37.21 -35.80
CA PRO A 470 -10.44 38.51 -36.25
C PRO A 470 -9.76 39.65 -35.48
N THR A 471 -9.39 40.68 -36.23
CA THR A 471 -8.78 41.93 -35.80
C THR A 471 -9.83 42.92 -35.29
N THR A 472 -9.65 43.51 -34.10
CA THR A 472 -10.00 44.92 -33.78
C THR A 472 -9.31 45.41 -32.50
N THR A 473 -8.83 46.65 -32.53
CA THR A 473 -7.97 47.40 -31.58
C THR A 473 -8.78 48.08 -30.42
N PRO A 474 -8.17 48.79 -29.43
CA PRO A 474 -8.31 48.44 -28.01
C PRO A 474 -8.93 49.53 -27.12
N LEU A 475 -9.36 49.19 -25.88
CA LEU A 475 -9.40 50.16 -24.79
C LEU A 475 -9.24 49.53 -23.39
N ALA A 476 -8.18 49.98 -22.71
CA ALA A 476 -7.95 50.15 -21.27
C ALA A 476 -8.20 49.00 -20.26
N THR A 477 -7.09 48.34 -19.92
CA THR A 477 -6.60 48.02 -18.56
C THR A 477 -7.60 47.54 -17.50
N SER A 478 -7.74 46.21 -17.41
CA SER A 478 -7.67 45.49 -16.15
C SER A 478 -6.87 44.21 -16.37
N THR A 479 -5.98 43.90 -15.42
CA THR A 479 -5.12 42.71 -15.42
C THR A 479 -5.94 41.43 -15.52
N PRO A 480 -5.69 40.51 -16.48
CA PRO A 480 -6.43 39.26 -16.55
C PRO A 480 -5.89 38.31 -15.49
N VAL A 481 -6.76 37.91 -14.56
CA VAL A 481 -6.62 36.63 -13.86
C VAL A 481 -6.80 35.56 -14.93
N SER A 482 -5.77 34.74 -15.16
CA SER A 482 -5.80 33.66 -16.15
C SER A 482 -7.00 32.74 -15.91
N SER A 483 -7.86 32.57 -16.91
CA SER A 483 -8.91 31.57 -16.89
C SER A 483 -8.28 30.18 -16.72
N PRO A 484 -8.77 29.32 -15.79
CA PRO A 484 -8.27 27.95 -15.69
C PRO A 484 -8.61 27.17 -16.98
N PRO A 485 -7.80 26.18 -17.38
CA PRO A 485 -8.13 25.33 -18.51
C PRO A 485 -9.49 24.65 -18.30
N VAL A 486 -10.25 24.49 -19.37
CA VAL A 486 -11.53 23.77 -19.35
C VAL A 486 -11.22 22.28 -19.22
N TYR A 487 -11.33 21.75 -18.01
CA TYR A 487 -11.03 20.35 -17.67
C TYR A 487 -12.27 19.45 -17.56
N THR A 488 -13.45 20.00 -17.87
CA THR A 488 -14.74 19.34 -17.61
C THR A 488 -15.72 19.56 -18.75
N ASP A 489 -16.59 18.56 -18.94
CA ASP A 489 -17.71 18.61 -19.89
C ASP A 489 -18.99 19.18 -19.23
N TRP A 490 -18.96 19.55 -17.94
CA TRP A 490 -20.07 20.22 -17.28
C TRP A 490 -20.30 21.62 -17.87
N GLU A 491 -21.57 21.99 -18.09
CA GLU A 491 -21.90 23.39 -18.36
C GLU A 491 -21.55 24.23 -17.12
N ILE A 492 -20.76 25.29 -17.28
CA ILE A 492 -20.36 26.18 -16.20
C ILE A 492 -21.39 27.29 -16.03
N ALA A 493 -21.80 27.56 -14.79
CA ALA A 493 -22.72 28.63 -14.46
C ALA A 493 -22.20 29.51 -13.33
N ALA A 494 -22.43 30.82 -13.42
CA ALA A 494 -22.18 31.71 -12.30
C ALA A 494 -23.18 31.41 -11.16
N PRO A 495 -22.78 31.46 -9.88
CA PRO A 495 -23.66 31.16 -8.74
C PRO A 495 -25.03 31.87 -8.81
N ALA A 496 -25.03 33.18 -9.07
CA ALA A 496 -26.26 33.97 -9.17
C ALA A 496 -27.20 33.50 -10.30
N SER A 497 -26.66 32.95 -11.41
CA SER A 497 -27.48 32.48 -12.55
C SER A 497 -28.25 31.19 -12.26
N VAL A 498 -27.84 30.46 -11.22
CA VAL A 498 -28.55 29.28 -10.69
C VAL A 498 -29.16 29.55 -9.32
N GLY A 499 -29.27 30.82 -8.91
CA GLY A 499 -29.90 31.24 -7.66
C GLY A 499 -29.12 30.88 -6.40
N MET A 500 -27.79 30.85 -6.47
CA MET A 500 -26.90 30.62 -5.33
C MET A 500 -26.15 31.90 -4.92
N ASP A 501 -26.01 32.12 -3.62
CA ASP A 501 -25.15 33.16 -3.04
C ASP A 501 -23.68 32.75 -3.13
N GLU A 502 -22.90 33.48 -3.93
CA GLU A 502 -21.48 33.21 -4.14
C GLU A 502 -20.65 33.31 -2.86
N SER A 503 -21.00 34.21 -1.93
CA SER A 503 -20.21 34.40 -0.71
C SER A 503 -20.24 33.19 0.22
N LEU A 504 -21.40 32.51 0.30
CA LEU A 504 -21.56 31.27 1.06
C LEU A 504 -20.84 30.09 0.39
N LEU A 505 -20.85 30.03 -0.95
CA LEU A 505 -20.07 29.01 -1.68
C LEU A 505 -18.57 29.20 -1.50
N LEU A 506 -18.09 30.45 -1.50
CA LEU A 506 -16.70 30.77 -1.21
C LEU A 506 -16.33 30.42 0.24
N GLN A 507 -17.22 30.64 1.21
CA GLN A 507 -17.02 30.21 2.60
C GLN A 507 -16.84 28.69 2.69
N ALA A 508 -17.70 27.91 2.05
CA ALA A 508 -17.58 26.46 2.01
C ALA A 508 -16.29 26.00 1.33
N ARG A 509 -15.90 26.62 0.21
CA ARG A 509 -14.63 26.33 -0.49
C ARG A 509 -13.42 26.65 0.38
N ASP A 510 -13.41 27.80 1.04
CA ASP A 510 -12.28 28.22 1.86
C ASP A 510 -12.11 27.29 3.06
N TYR A 511 -13.22 26.86 3.67
CA TYR A 511 -13.21 25.79 4.66
C TYR A 511 -12.70 24.47 4.07
N ALA A 512 -13.18 24.05 2.89
CA ALA A 512 -12.70 22.85 2.21
C ALA A 512 -11.18 22.87 1.98
N LEU A 513 -10.62 24.01 1.59
CA LEU A 513 -9.19 24.19 1.33
C LEU A 513 -8.32 24.12 2.59
N THR A 514 -8.88 24.26 3.81
CA THR A 514 -8.11 24.04 5.05
C THR A 514 -7.63 22.59 5.21
N GLY A 515 -8.37 21.63 4.62
CA GLY A 515 -7.91 20.24 4.48
C GLY A 515 -7.29 19.93 3.11
N GLY A 516 -7.05 20.96 2.29
CA GLY A 516 -6.49 20.84 0.94
C GLY A 516 -7.39 20.10 -0.05
N GLY A 517 -6.76 19.63 -1.12
CA GLY A 517 -7.41 18.79 -2.13
C GLY A 517 -8.26 19.56 -3.13
N SER A 518 -9.25 18.87 -3.70
CA SER A 518 -10.06 19.34 -4.82
C SER A 518 -11.55 19.13 -4.55
N GLY A 519 -12.41 19.83 -5.29
CA GLY A 519 -13.85 19.64 -5.19
C GLY A 519 -14.67 20.48 -6.15
N TYR A 520 -15.91 20.06 -6.33
CA TYR A 520 -16.93 20.68 -7.18
C TYR A 520 -18.22 20.91 -6.41
N ILE A 521 -18.94 21.97 -6.79
CA ILE A 521 -20.34 22.20 -6.42
C ILE A 521 -21.13 22.30 -7.73
N LEU A 522 -22.06 21.38 -7.91
CA LEU A 522 -23.02 21.37 -9.00
C LEU A 522 -24.39 21.81 -8.50
N ARG A 523 -25.12 22.56 -9.33
CA ARG A 523 -26.53 22.83 -9.14
C ARG A 523 -27.27 22.87 -10.47
N ASN A 524 -28.45 22.27 -10.56
CA ASN A 524 -29.24 22.19 -11.79
C ASN A 524 -28.46 21.59 -12.98
N GLY A 525 -27.60 20.60 -12.69
CA GLY A 525 -26.71 19.97 -13.68
C GLY A 525 -25.58 20.84 -14.20
N LYS A 526 -25.29 21.98 -13.56
CA LYS A 526 -24.22 22.91 -13.95
C LYS A 526 -23.14 22.99 -12.89
N LEU A 527 -21.88 23.09 -13.31
CA LEU A 527 -20.75 23.35 -12.43
C LEU A 527 -20.75 24.82 -12.00
N VAL A 528 -20.92 25.05 -10.70
CA VAL A 528 -21.06 26.39 -10.11
C VAL A 528 -19.76 26.87 -9.48
N LEU A 529 -19.06 25.97 -8.78
CA LEU A 529 -17.78 26.27 -8.16
C LEU A 529 -16.86 25.05 -8.21
N ALA A 530 -15.58 25.32 -8.46
CA ALA A 530 -14.52 24.31 -8.46
C ALA A 530 -13.29 24.83 -7.72
N TRP A 531 -12.53 23.93 -7.11
CA TRP A 531 -11.21 24.21 -6.55
C TRP A 531 -10.28 23.01 -6.66
N GLY A 532 -8.98 23.26 -6.56
CA GLY A 532 -7.94 22.24 -6.70
C GLY A 532 -7.75 21.77 -8.15
N ASP A 533 -7.09 20.61 -8.30
CA ASP A 533 -6.93 19.92 -9.58
C ASP A 533 -8.06 18.90 -9.74
N PRO A 534 -9.03 19.15 -10.65
CA PRO A 534 -10.17 18.27 -10.81
C PRO A 534 -9.84 16.87 -11.33
N LEU A 535 -8.67 16.70 -11.94
CA LEU A 535 -8.21 15.43 -12.51
C LEU A 535 -7.28 14.66 -11.56
N GLN A 536 -6.82 15.28 -10.46
CA GLN A 536 -6.05 14.61 -9.44
C GLN A 536 -6.91 13.52 -8.78
N LYS A 537 -6.40 12.29 -8.80
CA LYS A 537 -7.00 11.19 -8.04
C LYS A 537 -6.57 11.23 -6.59
N TYR A 538 -7.53 11.03 -5.71
CA TYR A 538 -7.32 10.90 -4.27
C TYR A 538 -7.73 9.50 -3.83
N GLN A 539 -7.11 8.99 -2.78
CA GLN A 539 -7.69 7.87 -2.04
C GLN A 539 -8.95 8.40 -1.33
N ILE A 540 -10.11 7.84 -1.69
CA ILE A 540 -11.39 8.30 -1.13
C ILE A 540 -11.89 7.39 0.01
N TYR A 541 -11.10 6.36 0.34
CA TYR A 541 -11.32 5.44 1.44
C TYR A 541 -12.78 4.95 1.49
N SER A 542 -13.48 5.12 2.61
CA SER A 542 -14.84 4.59 2.81
C SER A 542 -15.92 5.10 1.86
N THR A 543 -15.69 6.19 1.11
CA THR A 543 -16.60 6.56 0.00
C THR A 543 -16.65 5.46 -1.06
N THR A 544 -15.65 4.57 -1.12
CA THR A 544 -15.68 3.32 -1.91
C THR A 544 -16.96 2.52 -1.69
N LYS A 545 -17.42 2.38 -0.44
CA LYS A 545 -18.61 1.59 -0.11
C LYS A 545 -19.85 2.15 -0.81
N SER A 546 -20.03 3.47 -0.72
CA SER A 546 -21.12 4.21 -1.36
C SER A 546 -21.04 4.18 -2.89
N ILE A 547 -19.84 4.11 -3.47
CA ILE A 547 -19.70 3.98 -4.93
C ILE A 547 -19.97 2.55 -5.39
N GLY A 548 -19.34 1.56 -4.76
CA GLY A 548 -19.44 0.18 -5.21
C GLY A 548 -20.82 -0.42 -4.94
N ILE A 549 -21.61 0.09 -3.99
CA ILE A 549 -22.95 -0.44 -3.68
C ILE A 549 -23.92 -0.27 -4.84
N LEU A 550 -23.61 0.57 -5.83
CA LEU A 550 -24.28 0.56 -7.13
C LEU A 550 -24.31 -0.84 -7.77
N ALA A 551 -23.32 -1.70 -7.54
CA ALA A 551 -23.32 -3.09 -7.99
C ALA A 551 -24.43 -3.93 -7.33
N LEU A 552 -24.78 -3.64 -6.06
CA LEU A 552 -25.94 -4.23 -5.40
C LEU A 552 -27.24 -3.78 -6.09
N GLY A 553 -27.34 -2.48 -6.42
CA GLY A 553 -28.45 -1.95 -7.21
C GLY A 553 -28.62 -2.65 -8.57
N LEU A 554 -27.52 -2.95 -9.26
CA LEU A 554 -27.54 -3.74 -10.50
C LEU A 554 -28.00 -5.18 -10.26
N ALA A 555 -27.60 -5.80 -9.15
CA ALA A 555 -27.97 -7.19 -8.85
C ALA A 555 -29.47 -7.32 -8.57
N LEU A 556 -30.03 -6.35 -7.84
CA LEU A 556 -31.47 -6.22 -7.60
C LEU A 556 -32.22 -5.98 -8.92
N ASN A 557 -31.73 -5.07 -9.77
CA ASN A 557 -32.33 -4.80 -11.08
C ASN A 557 -32.40 -6.05 -11.97
N ASP A 558 -31.35 -6.87 -11.92
CA ASP A 558 -31.26 -8.10 -12.69
C ASP A 558 -32.01 -9.27 -12.05
N ASN A 559 -32.67 -9.06 -10.90
CA ASN A 559 -33.31 -10.10 -10.09
C ASN A 559 -32.37 -11.27 -9.75
N ARG A 560 -31.08 -10.97 -9.53
CA ARG A 560 -30.07 -11.98 -9.17
C ARG A 560 -30.04 -12.31 -7.68
N LEU A 561 -30.50 -11.36 -6.86
CA LEU A 561 -30.66 -11.50 -5.41
C LEU A 561 -31.72 -10.52 -4.90
N ASN A 562 -32.12 -10.67 -3.64
CA ASN A 562 -32.88 -9.68 -2.88
C ASN A 562 -32.10 -9.22 -1.64
N LEU A 563 -32.47 -8.05 -1.09
CA LEU A 563 -31.85 -7.50 0.11
C LEU A 563 -31.99 -8.42 1.34
N ASP A 564 -33.12 -9.10 1.45
CA ASP A 564 -33.43 -9.92 2.63
C ASP A 564 -33.08 -11.40 2.44
N ASP A 565 -32.43 -11.75 1.34
CA ASP A 565 -31.88 -13.09 1.16
C ASP A 565 -30.70 -13.33 2.12
N PHE A 566 -30.57 -14.57 2.58
CA PHE A 566 -29.41 -14.99 3.37
C PHE A 566 -28.16 -15.01 2.50
N ALA A 567 -27.09 -14.35 2.96
CA ALA A 567 -25.89 -14.12 2.16
C ALA A 567 -25.15 -15.44 1.82
N GLN A 568 -25.26 -16.46 2.68
CA GLN A 568 -24.69 -17.79 2.41
C GLN A 568 -25.30 -18.51 1.20
N GLN A 569 -26.49 -18.12 0.73
CA GLN A 569 -27.06 -18.64 -0.52
C GLN A 569 -26.18 -18.31 -1.73
N TYR A 570 -25.47 -17.18 -1.67
CA TYR A 570 -24.64 -16.65 -2.75
C TYR A 570 -23.14 -16.83 -2.47
N HIS A 571 -22.77 -16.93 -1.19
CA HIS A 571 -21.41 -17.16 -0.74
C HIS A 571 -21.37 -18.27 0.33
N PRO A 572 -21.26 -19.55 -0.05
CA PRO A 572 -21.41 -20.68 0.89
C PRO A 572 -20.44 -20.68 2.07
N SER A 573 -19.24 -20.10 1.92
CA SER A 573 -18.26 -19.96 3.02
C SER A 573 -18.28 -18.58 3.69
N LEU A 574 -19.38 -17.83 3.58
CA LEU A 574 -19.47 -16.49 4.16
C LEU A 574 -19.23 -16.54 5.67
N GLY A 575 -18.38 -15.64 6.14
CA GLY A 575 -17.94 -15.53 7.53
C GLY A 575 -16.90 -16.57 7.94
N VAL A 576 -16.36 -17.37 7.01
CA VAL A 576 -15.28 -18.33 7.27
C VAL A 576 -14.15 -18.16 6.25
N PRO A 577 -12.91 -17.87 6.68
CA PRO A 577 -12.44 -17.79 8.08
C PRO A 577 -12.96 -16.56 8.85
N PRO A 578 -12.74 -16.48 10.18
CA PRO A 578 -12.24 -17.53 11.07
C PRO A 578 -13.29 -18.60 11.38
N ASP A 579 -12.86 -19.84 11.59
CA ASP A 579 -13.75 -20.97 11.95
C ASP A 579 -14.54 -20.74 13.24
N GLY A 580 -14.04 -19.86 14.13
CA GLY A 580 -14.73 -19.47 15.36
C GLY A 580 -16.14 -18.90 15.13
N ASN A 581 -16.40 -18.33 13.95
CA ASN A 581 -17.72 -17.82 13.60
C ASN A 581 -18.77 -18.94 13.48
N LEU A 582 -18.37 -20.17 13.14
CA LEU A 582 -19.28 -21.33 13.09
C LEU A 582 -19.90 -21.62 14.47
N ALA A 583 -19.13 -21.42 15.54
CA ALA A 583 -19.57 -21.70 16.90
C ALA A 583 -20.63 -20.71 17.42
N THR A 584 -20.79 -19.56 16.77
CA THR A 584 -21.82 -18.57 17.12
C THR A 584 -23.23 -19.03 16.73
N GLY A 585 -23.34 -19.86 15.68
CA GLY A 585 -24.62 -20.25 15.09
C GLY A 585 -25.34 -19.11 14.36
N TRP A 586 -24.68 -17.99 14.10
CA TRP A 586 -25.31 -16.78 13.53
C TRP A 586 -25.12 -16.61 12.03
N LEU A 587 -24.24 -17.38 11.39
CA LEU A 587 -23.88 -17.19 9.99
C LEU A 587 -25.07 -17.34 9.04
N ASP A 588 -25.99 -18.25 9.36
CA ASP A 588 -27.18 -18.55 8.56
C ASP A 588 -28.20 -17.39 8.61
N ASP A 589 -28.09 -16.49 9.60
CA ASP A 589 -29.00 -15.35 9.79
C ASP A 589 -28.53 -14.08 9.06
N ILE A 590 -27.31 -14.07 8.51
CA ILE A 590 -26.74 -12.88 7.85
C ILE A 590 -27.43 -12.65 6.51
N THR A 591 -28.04 -11.48 6.32
CA THR A 591 -28.66 -11.07 5.06
C THR A 591 -27.79 -10.12 4.23
N ILE A 592 -28.10 -10.00 2.93
CA ILE A 592 -27.46 -9.01 2.04
C ILE A 592 -27.61 -7.59 2.58
N ARG A 593 -28.79 -7.24 3.11
CA ARG A 593 -29.09 -5.95 3.73
C ARG A 593 -28.16 -5.66 4.91
N GLN A 594 -27.97 -6.64 5.79
CA GLN A 594 -27.15 -6.50 6.99
C GLN A 594 -25.67 -6.25 6.67
N LEU A 595 -25.15 -6.84 5.60
CA LEU A 595 -23.80 -6.54 5.10
C LEU A 595 -23.69 -5.10 4.57
N ALA A 596 -24.77 -4.57 3.98
CA ALA A 596 -24.83 -3.25 3.36
C ALA A 596 -25.18 -2.09 4.31
N ASN A 597 -25.65 -2.37 5.52
CA ASN A 597 -26.06 -1.34 6.50
C ASN A 597 -25.31 -1.44 7.85
N HIS A 598 -24.21 -2.21 7.89
CA HIS A 598 -23.37 -2.40 9.08
C HIS A 598 -24.07 -3.08 10.27
N THR A 599 -24.96 -4.03 10.01
CA THR A 599 -25.61 -4.83 11.06
C THR A 599 -25.36 -6.33 10.96
N ALA A 600 -24.44 -6.77 10.09
CA ALA A 600 -24.05 -8.19 9.98
C ALA A 600 -23.27 -8.72 11.19
N GLY A 601 -22.75 -7.84 12.07
CA GLY A 601 -22.12 -8.22 13.33
C GLY A 601 -20.62 -8.53 13.27
N PHE A 602 -19.97 -8.39 12.11
CA PHE A 602 -18.51 -8.53 11.97
C PHE A 602 -17.75 -7.38 12.64
N ASP A 603 -16.55 -7.67 13.14
CA ASP A 603 -15.62 -6.63 13.61
C ASP A 603 -15.11 -5.74 12.46
N LYS A 604 -14.42 -4.65 12.81
CA LYS A 604 -14.14 -3.50 11.95
C LYS A 604 -13.24 -3.84 10.77
N SER A 605 -12.11 -4.51 10.98
CA SER A 605 -10.99 -4.57 10.03
C SER A 605 -11.36 -5.16 8.66
N GLY A 606 -10.56 -4.85 7.63
CA GLY A 606 -10.89 -5.22 6.23
C GLY A 606 -10.71 -6.71 5.89
N GLY A 607 -10.10 -7.49 6.80
CA GLY A 607 -9.79 -8.90 6.59
C GLY A 607 -11.00 -9.82 6.76
N TYR A 608 -10.70 -11.06 7.12
CA TYR A 608 -11.70 -12.05 7.51
C TYR A 608 -11.86 -12.01 9.03
N GLU A 609 -12.88 -11.30 9.51
CA GLU A 609 -13.01 -10.95 10.93
C GLU A 609 -14.04 -11.80 11.69
N ALA A 610 -13.93 -11.80 13.01
CA ALA A 610 -14.89 -12.46 13.90
C ALA A 610 -16.25 -11.74 13.93
N LEU A 611 -17.31 -12.50 14.21
CA LEU A 611 -18.62 -11.99 14.59
C LEU A 611 -18.60 -11.60 16.08
N ILE A 612 -18.78 -10.32 16.36
CA ILE A 612 -18.82 -9.75 17.71
C ILE A 612 -20.24 -9.42 18.17
N TYR A 613 -21.22 -9.45 17.25
CA TYR A 613 -22.65 -9.27 17.53
C TYR A 613 -23.50 -10.24 16.71
N GLN A 614 -24.69 -10.54 17.23
CA GLN A 614 -25.70 -11.26 16.46
C GLN A 614 -26.17 -10.37 15.29
N PRO A 615 -26.34 -10.91 14.07
CA PRO A 615 -26.83 -10.14 12.93
C PRO A 615 -28.16 -9.43 13.23
N GLY A 616 -28.21 -8.14 12.93
CA GLY A 616 -29.37 -7.27 13.18
C GLY A 616 -29.49 -6.74 14.61
N SER A 617 -28.64 -7.14 15.58
CA SER A 617 -28.79 -6.71 16.98
C SER A 617 -28.09 -5.38 17.31
N THR A 618 -27.09 -4.97 16.52
CA THR A 618 -26.21 -3.85 16.83
C THR A 618 -25.69 -3.26 15.53
N TRP A 619 -25.63 -1.93 15.45
CA TRP A 619 -24.95 -1.23 14.37
C TRP A 619 -23.45 -1.18 14.70
N ALA A 620 -22.63 -1.81 13.86
CA ALA A 620 -21.19 -1.91 14.01
C ALA A 620 -20.50 -1.65 12.68
N TYR A 621 -19.85 -0.50 12.55
CA TYR A 621 -19.13 -0.12 11.33
C TYR A 621 -18.04 -1.15 11.00
N SER A 622 -18.20 -1.85 9.87
CA SER A 622 -17.38 -3.01 9.51
C SER A 622 -16.92 -2.97 8.05
N ASP A 623 -15.61 -2.96 7.85
CA ASP A 623 -14.95 -3.15 6.56
C ASP A 623 -15.00 -4.62 6.13
N SER A 624 -14.93 -5.56 7.08
CA SER A 624 -15.12 -7.00 6.83
C SER A 624 -16.50 -7.30 6.25
N GLY A 625 -17.57 -6.75 6.83
CA GLY A 625 -18.92 -6.90 6.30
C GLY A 625 -19.06 -6.36 4.88
N ALA A 626 -18.47 -5.20 4.60
CA ALA A 626 -18.45 -4.63 3.25
C ALA A 626 -17.67 -5.51 2.25
N ASN A 627 -16.52 -6.06 2.65
CA ASN A 627 -15.74 -6.95 1.78
C ASN A 627 -16.43 -8.31 1.56
N TRP A 628 -17.20 -8.83 2.53
CA TRP A 628 -18.07 -9.99 2.32
C TRP A 628 -19.19 -9.70 1.31
N LEU A 629 -19.74 -8.49 1.31
CA LEU A 629 -20.69 -8.07 0.28
C LEU A 629 -20.04 -8.04 -1.11
N ALA A 630 -18.78 -7.60 -1.23
CA ALA A 630 -18.07 -7.55 -2.51
C ALA A 630 -17.88 -8.95 -3.07
N GLU A 631 -17.42 -9.89 -2.24
CA GLU A 631 -17.25 -11.29 -2.64
C GLU A 631 -18.60 -11.90 -3.04
N THR A 632 -19.65 -11.63 -2.28
CA THR A 632 -21.01 -12.08 -2.59
C THR A 632 -21.49 -11.57 -3.95
N LEU A 633 -21.31 -10.28 -4.25
CA LEU A 633 -21.67 -9.70 -5.55
C LEU A 633 -20.77 -10.23 -6.67
N THR A 634 -19.47 -10.39 -6.43
CA THR A 634 -18.52 -10.96 -7.40
C THR A 634 -18.95 -12.37 -7.81
N LEU A 635 -19.33 -13.21 -6.85
CA LEU A 635 -19.86 -14.55 -7.10
C LEU A 635 -21.22 -14.52 -7.80
N THR A 636 -22.11 -13.61 -7.40
CA THR A 636 -23.46 -13.47 -7.98
C THR A 636 -23.41 -13.06 -9.46
N PHE A 637 -22.47 -12.18 -9.84
CA PHE A 637 -22.28 -11.81 -11.23
C PHE A 637 -21.40 -12.79 -12.00
N GLY A 638 -20.45 -13.44 -11.33
CA GLY A 638 -19.44 -14.27 -11.95
C GLY A 638 -18.40 -13.46 -12.74
N GLU A 639 -18.21 -12.19 -12.39
CA GLU A 639 -17.27 -11.29 -13.05
C GLU A 639 -16.65 -10.28 -12.07
N ASP A 640 -15.57 -9.64 -12.49
CA ASP A 640 -14.90 -8.59 -11.73
C ASP A 640 -15.82 -7.36 -11.59
N LEU A 641 -16.08 -6.93 -10.35
CA LEU A 641 -16.93 -5.78 -10.06
C LEU A 641 -16.44 -4.49 -10.72
N ASN A 642 -15.14 -4.30 -10.92
CA ASN A 642 -14.62 -3.13 -11.63
C ASN A 642 -15.07 -3.14 -13.10
N GLU A 643 -14.98 -4.28 -13.78
CA GLU A 643 -15.38 -4.43 -15.18
C GLU A 643 -16.89 -4.30 -15.35
N LEU A 644 -17.67 -4.92 -14.46
CA LEU A 644 -19.12 -4.75 -14.38
C LEU A 644 -19.50 -3.27 -14.25
N MET A 645 -18.87 -2.57 -13.30
CA MET A 645 -19.19 -1.18 -13.00
C MET A 645 -18.76 -0.22 -14.11
N PHE A 646 -17.60 -0.40 -14.73
CA PHE A 646 -17.22 0.39 -15.91
C PHE A 646 -18.20 0.18 -17.06
N ARG A 647 -18.53 -1.07 -17.36
CA ARG A 647 -19.43 -1.40 -18.46
C ARG A 647 -20.85 -0.88 -18.26
N ARG A 648 -21.40 -0.96 -17.05
CA ARG A 648 -22.82 -0.68 -16.79
C ARG A 648 -23.12 0.66 -16.14
N VAL A 649 -22.14 1.28 -15.48
CA VAL A 649 -22.36 2.52 -14.70
C VAL A 649 -21.38 3.61 -15.09
N PHE A 650 -20.08 3.41 -14.85
CA PHE A 650 -19.09 4.48 -14.95
C PHE A 650 -18.93 4.99 -16.39
N THR A 651 -18.69 4.12 -17.37
CA THR A 651 -18.59 4.57 -18.77
C THR A 651 -19.90 5.19 -19.29
N PRO A 652 -21.10 4.61 -19.04
CA PRO A 652 -22.36 5.26 -19.40
C PRO A 652 -22.56 6.67 -18.85
N ILE A 653 -22.06 6.98 -17.65
CA ILE A 653 -22.14 8.33 -17.06
C ILE A 653 -20.93 9.22 -17.40
N GLY A 654 -20.03 8.75 -18.27
CA GLY A 654 -18.90 9.51 -18.80
C GLY A 654 -17.60 9.42 -17.98
N ILE A 655 -17.51 8.52 -17.00
CA ILE A 655 -16.29 8.28 -16.22
C ILE A 655 -15.35 7.37 -17.01
N LYS A 656 -14.09 7.82 -17.13
CA LYS A 656 -13.01 7.11 -17.83
C LYS A 656 -12.16 6.33 -16.82
N ASN A 657 -11.43 5.33 -17.30
CA ASN A 657 -10.46 4.57 -16.49
C ASN A 657 -9.30 5.45 -15.94
N THR A 658 -9.12 6.65 -16.47
CA THR A 658 -8.18 7.64 -15.92
C THR A 658 -8.70 8.29 -14.65
N ASP A 659 -10.02 8.41 -14.50
CA ASP A 659 -10.68 9.22 -13.48
C ASP A 659 -10.88 8.46 -12.17
N LEU A 660 -10.97 7.14 -12.25
CA LEU A 660 -11.23 6.25 -11.12
C LEU A 660 -10.42 4.94 -11.26
N ASN A 661 -9.84 4.48 -10.17
CA ASN A 661 -9.21 3.15 -10.06
C ASN A 661 -9.76 2.41 -8.84
N TRP A 662 -10.26 1.18 -9.04
CA TRP A 662 -10.66 0.30 -7.96
C TRP A 662 -9.63 -0.80 -7.78
N ARG A 663 -8.86 -0.80 -6.68
CA ARG A 663 -7.81 -1.79 -6.46
C ARG A 663 -8.35 -3.18 -6.09
N ARG A 664 -7.50 -4.19 -6.24
CA ARG A 664 -7.73 -5.54 -5.72
C ARG A 664 -7.82 -5.50 -4.19
N ASN A 665 -8.52 -6.47 -3.60
CA ASN A 665 -8.60 -6.60 -2.15
C ASN A 665 -7.20 -6.77 -1.55
N ALA A 666 -6.81 -5.86 -0.64
CA ALA A 666 -5.49 -5.89 0.00
C ALA A 666 -5.48 -6.68 1.32
N TYR A 667 -6.66 -6.98 1.87
CA TYR A 667 -6.82 -7.65 3.16
C TYR A 667 -7.32 -9.09 3.01
N ARG A 668 -7.73 -9.50 1.81
CA ARG A 668 -8.22 -10.83 1.47
C ARG A 668 -7.52 -11.36 0.23
N SER A 669 -7.85 -12.59 -0.16
CA SER A 669 -7.35 -13.17 -1.41
C SER A 669 -7.62 -12.23 -2.59
N ALA A 670 -6.62 -12.01 -3.43
CA ALA A 670 -6.73 -11.16 -4.63
C ALA A 670 -7.75 -11.69 -5.65
N THR A 671 -8.15 -12.95 -5.54
CA THR A 671 -9.19 -13.56 -6.37
C THR A 671 -10.13 -14.45 -5.55
N ILE A 672 -11.37 -14.59 -6.04
CA ILE A 672 -12.37 -15.55 -5.58
C ILE A 672 -12.91 -16.30 -6.79
N ASN A 673 -12.81 -17.64 -6.78
CA ASN A 673 -13.11 -18.49 -7.94
C ASN A 673 -12.40 -18.05 -9.24
N GLY A 674 -11.14 -17.58 -9.13
CA GLY A 674 -10.36 -17.09 -10.26
C GLY A 674 -10.79 -15.72 -10.80
N ILE A 675 -11.80 -15.09 -10.20
CA ILE A 675 -12.26 -13.73 -10.53
C ILE A 675 -11.58 -12.75 -9.58
N THR A 676 -11.15 -11.58 -10.09
CA THR A 676 -10.55 -10.53 -9.26
C THR A 676 -11.48 -10.14 -8.11
N ASN A 677 -10.97 -10.19 -6.88
CA ASN A 677 -11.67 -9.73 -5.69
C ASN A 677 -11.35 -8.23 -5.48
N ARG A 678 -12.37 -7.37 -5.49
CA ARG A 678 -12.22 -5.91 -5.35
C ARG A 678 -12.47 -5.48 -3.91
N GLU A 679 -11.68 -4.54 -3.40
CA GLU A 679 -11.88 -4.10 -2.02
C GLU A 679 -13.04 -3.11 -1.91
N PHE A 680 -14.12 -3.54 -1.28
CA PHE A 680 -15.30 -2.68 -1.09
C PHE A 680 -15.10 -1.65 0.02
N ALA A 681 -14.32 -2.00 1.04
CA ALA A 681 -14.15 -1.17 2.22
C ALA A 681 -13.52 0.20 1.91
N SER A 682 -12.44 0.22 1.13
CA SER A 682 -11.64 1.43 0.90
C SER A 682 -10.88 1.48 -0.45
N GLY A 683 -11.20 0.58 -1.37
CA GLY A 683 -10.38 0.29 -2.55
C GLY A 683 -10.41 1.27 -3.72
N ILE A 684 -11.26 2.28 -3.72
CA ILE A 684 -11.34 3.23 -4.84
C ILE A 684 -10.45 4.44 -4.58
N SER A 685 -9.69 4.83 -5.61
CA SER A 685 -9.15 6.17 -5.76
C SER A 685 -9.85 6.86 -6.92
N ALA A 686 -10.33 8.09 -6.74
CA ALA A 686 -11.07 8.81 -7.76
C ALA A 686 -10.73 10.30 -7.76
N ASN A 687 -10.92 10.95 -8.91
CA ASN A 687 -10.88 12.40 -9.03
C ASN A 687 -12.28 13.00 -8.82
N VAL A 688 -12.37 14.32 -8.63
CA VAL A 688 -13.64 14.97 -8.27
C VAL A 688 -14.61 15.08 -9.45
N GLU A 689 -14.12 14.99 -10.70
CA GLU A 689 -14.98 14.83 -11.87
C GLU A 689 -15.79 13.51 -11.78
N ALA A 690 -15.12 12.37 -11.50
CA ALA A 690 -15.80 11.09 -11.31
C ALA A 690 -16.77 11.10 -10.13
N LEU A 691 -16.36 11.67 -8.98
CA LEU A 691 -17.23 11.80 -7.81
C LEU A 691 -18.47 12.62 -8.13
N SER A 692 -18.32 13.73 -8.87
CA SER A 692 -19.45 14.62 -9.22
C SER A 692 -20.48 13.93 -10.12
N ARG A 693 -20.02 13.09 -11.07
CA ARG A 693 -20.89 12.29 -11.95
C ARG A 693 -21.65 11.22 -11.18
N ILE A 694 -21.00 10.55 -10.24
CA ILE A 694 -21.65 9.57 -9.35
C ILE A 694 -22.68 10.28 -8.45
N GLY A 695 -22.33 11.41 -7.86
CA GLY A 695 -23.27 12.23 -7.09
C GLY A 695 -24.48 12.67 -7.90
N TYR A 696 -24.27 13.10 -9.14
CA TYR A 696 -25.35 13.50 -10.06
C TYR A 696 -26.25 12.33 -10.47
N LEU A 697 -25.68 11.13 -10.67
CA LEU A 697 -26.45 9.91 -10.88
C LEU A 697 -27.38 9.62 -9.68
N TYR A 698 -26.87 9.77 -8.45
CA TYR A 698 -27.66 9.61 -7.22
C TYR A 698 -28.72 10.69 -7.06
N LEU A 699 -28.39 11.96 -7.36
CA LEU A 699 -29.32 13.09 -7.36
C LEU A 699 -30.53 12.84 -8.26
N HIS A 700 -30.29 12.27 -9.43
CA HIS A 700 -31.31 11.93 -10.42
C HIS A 700 -31.84 10.51 -10.28
N GLU A 701 -31.83 9.95 -9.07
CA GLU A 701 -32.48 8.67 -8.75
C GLU A 701 -32.00 7.51 -9.65
N GLY A 702 -30.72 7.51 -10.03
CA GLY A 702 -30.11 6.51 -10.88
C GLY A 702 -30.31 6.73 -12.38
N GLN A 703 -30.84 7.88 -12.80
CA GLN A 703 -30.99 8.26 -14.20
C GLN A 703 -29.81 9.09 -14.70
N TRP A 704 -29.42 8.84 -15.95
CA TRP A 704 -28.43 9.63 -16.67
C TRP A 704 -28.87 9.81 -18.12
N ASN A 705 -28.96 11.06 -18.61
CA ASN A 705 -29.41 11.37 -19.98
C ASN A 705 -30.72 10.66 -20.40
N GLY A 706 -31.68 10.55 -19.48
CA GLY A 706 -32.98 9.90 -19.71
C GLY A 706 -32.95 8.37 -19.71
N GLN A 707 -31.79 7.75 -19.44
CA GLN A 707 -31.66 6.31 -19.24
C GLN A 707 -31.58 5.97 -17.75
N GLN A 708 -32.37 5.00 -17.30
CA GLN A 708 -32.23 4.43 -15.95
C GLN A 708 -31.01 3.51 -15.93
N ILE A 709 -29.97 3.89 -15.21
CA ILE A 709 -28.72 3.12 -15.07
C ILE A 709 -28.78 2.20 -13.85
N VAL A 710 -29.31 2.70 -12.74
CA VAL A 710 -29.48 2.00 -11.46
C VAL A 710 -30.92 2.20 -10.98
N PRO A 711 -31.63 1.23 -10.41
CA PRO A 711 -33.05 1.40 -10.04
C PRO A 711 -33.30 2.56 -9.09
N LYS A 712 -34.38 3.31 -9.34
CA LYS A 712 -34.84 4.40 -8.46
C LYS A 712 -35.10 3.89 -7.04
N GLU A 713 -35.74 2.74 -6.92
CA GLU A 713 -36.10 2.13 -5.65
C GLU A 713 -34.84 1.80 -4.82
N PHE A 714 -33.76 1.37 -5.48
CA PHE A 714 -32.49 1.13 -4.81
C PHE A 714 -31.87 2.44 -4.29
N VAL A 715 -31.87 3.50 -5.10
CA VAL A 715 -31.35 4.81 -4.68
C VAL A 715 -32.12 5.35 -3.47
N GLU A 716 -33.44 5.20 -3.46
CA GLU A 716 -34.27 5.63 -2.33
C GLU A 716 -33.99 4.84 -1.05
N ILE A 717 -33.80 3.52 -1.14
CA ILE A 717 -33.41 2.70 0.02
C ILE A 717 -32.00 3.06 0.50
N ALA A 718 -31.05 3.30 -0.42
CA ALA A 718 -29.67 3.60 -0.07
C ALA A 718 -29.54 4.91 0.71
N ARG A 719 -30.31 5.94 0.34
CA ARG A 719 -30.21 7.29 0.92
C ARG A 719 -31.05 7.52 2.18
N THR A 720 -32.04 6.66 2.45
CA THR A 720 -32.97 6.83 3.57
C THR A 720 -32.56 5.98 4.78
N ARG A 721 -33.04 6.36 5.96
CA ARG A 721 -32.82 5.57 7.19
C ARG A 721 -33.48 4.21 7.05
N ASP A 722 -32.74 3.15 7.34
CA ASP A 722 -33.29 1.80 7.40
C ASP A 722 -34.14 1.63 8.68
N PRO A 723 -35.47 1.41 8.58
CA PRO A 723 -36.33 1.28 9.76
C PRO A 723 -35.94 0.13 10.68
N GLY A 724 -35.26 -0.91 10.17
CA GLY A 724 -34.74 -2.02 10.96
C GLY A 724 -33.47 -1.69 11.73
N VAL A 725 -32.84 -0.55 11.43
CA VAL A 725 -31.58 -0.09 12.04
C VAL A 725 -31.81 1.05 13.04
N VAL A 726 -32.80 1.92 12.79
CA VAL A 726 -33.14 3.04 13.66
C VAL A 726 -33.36 2.57 15.11
N GLY A 727 -32.68 3.20 16.05
CA GLY A 727 -32.72 2.89 17.47
C GLY A 727 -31.91 1.67 17.92
N LEU A 728 -31.19 0.97 17.03
CA LEU A 728 -30.27 -0.09 17.44
C LEU A 728 -29.11 0.46 18.29
N PRO A 729 -28.58 -0.32 19.25
CA PRO A 729 -27.32 0.01 19.91
C PRO A 729 -26.19 0.19 18.90
N VAL A 730 -25.32 1.17 19.17
CA VAL A 730 -24.14 1.47 18.35
C VAL A 730 -22.89 0.93 19.04
N HIS A 731 -22.12 0.11 18.34
CA HIS A 731 -20.79 -0.31 18.78
C HIS A 731 -19.83 0.89 18.76
N LYS A 732 -19.00 1.06 19.80
CA LYS A 732 -18.11 2.22 19.99
C LYS A 732 -18.85 3.57 19.89
N PRO A 733 -19.85 3.83 20.77
CA PRO A 733 -20.65 5.06 20.70
C PRO A 733 -19.85 6.37 20.84
N PRO A 734 -18.69 6.47 21.54
CA PRO A 734 -17.89 7.69 21.50
C PRO A 734 -17.35 8.04 20.10
N THR A 735 -17.19 7.04 19.23
CA THR A 735 -16.68 7.21 17.86
C THR A 735 -17.82 7.40 16.87
N TYR A 736 -18.86 6.58 16.94
CA TYR A 736 -19.93 6.54 15.94
C TYR A 736 -21.23 7.22 16.39
N LEU A 737 -21.26 7.75 17.62
CA LEU A 737 -22.39 8.49 18.18
C LEU A 737 -23.71 7.73 18.01
N ASN A 738 -24.68 8.36 17.37
CA ASN A 738 -26.01 7.82 17.10
C ASN A 738 -26.15 7.32 15.66
N ALA A 739 -25.10 6.72 15.09
CA ALA A 739 -25.05 6.34 13.67
C ALA A 739 -26.23 5.49 13.21
N SER A 740 -26.79 4.63 14.06
CA SER A 740 -27.97 3.82 13.74
C SER A 740 -29.18 4.66 13.30
N ASP A 741 -29.29 5.90 13.78
CA ASP A 741 -30.36 6.81 13.40
C ASP A 741 -30.04 7.65 12.15
N HIS A 742 -28.79 7.64 11.67
CA HIS A 742 -28.33 8.49 10.56
C HIS A 742 -27.76 7.71 9.37
N TYR A 743 -28.07 6.41 9.25
CA TYR A 743 -27.46 5.54 8.24
C TYR A 743 -28.48 4.83 7.36
N GLY A 744 -28.20 4.79 6.06
CA GLY A 744 -28.89 3.97 5.05
C GLY A 744 -28.03 2.79 4.61
N LEU A 745 -28.03 2.48 3.31
CA LEU A 745 -27.11 1.48 2.75
C LEU A 745 -25.79 2.16 2.35
N PHE A 746 -24.80 2.12 3.24
CA PHE A 746 -23.49 2.79 3.10
C PHE A 746 -23.56 4.31 2.84
N PHE A 747 -24.64 4.98 3.25
CA PHE A 747 -24.77 6.44 3.22
C PHE A 747 -25.13 6.99 4.59
N TRP A 748 -24.47 8.09 4.95
CA TRP A 748 -24.88 8.96 6.04
C TRP A 748 -26.00 9.88 5.55
N ASN A 749 -26.90 10.29 6.43
CA ASN A 749 -27.99 11.21 6.08
C ASN A 749 -28.33 12.19 7.20
N ASN A 750 -29.09 13.22 6.85
CA ASN A 750 -29.59 14.25 7.75
C ASN A 750 -31.09 14.09 8.07
N ALA A 751 -31.65 12.88 7.93
CA ALA A 751 -33.10 12.67 8.04
C ALA A 751 -33.68 12.92 9.43
N ASP A 752 -32.82 13.01 10.44
CA ASP A 752 -33.16 13.36 11.82
C ASP A 752 -33.03 14.88 12.12
N GLY A 753 -32.42 15.64 11.21
CA GLY A 753 -32.17 17.07 11.35
C GLY A 753 -30.96 17.46 12.20
N THR A 754 -29.98 16.56 12.38
CA THR A 754 -28.75 16.88 13.15
C THR A 754 -28.04 18.15 12.61
N LEU A 755 -27.93 18.30 11.29
CA LEU A 755 -27.53 19.55 10.65
C LEU A 755 -28.77 20.41 10.41
N ALA A 756 -29.04 21.35 11.33
CA ALA A 756 -30.30 22.09 11.40
C ALA A 756 -30.60 22.94 10.15
N ASP A 757 -29.57 23.51 9.53
CA ASP A 757 -29.69 24.39 8.36
C ASP A 757 -29.50 23.64 7.03
N VAL A 758 -29.49 22.30 7.07
CA VAL A 758 -29.36 21.44 5.91
C VAL A 758 -30.68 20.67 5.73
N PRO A 759 -31.23 20.53 4.52
CA PRO A 759 -32.46 19.77 4.29
C PRO A 759 -32.41 18.34 4.85
N LEU A 760 -33.56 17.86 5.33
CA LEU A 760 -33.70 16.50 5.88
C LEU A 760 -33.45 15.41 4.84
N ASP A 761 -33.59 15.73 3.57
CA ASP A 761 -33.34 14.82 2.47
C ASP A 761 -31.88 14.81 2.00
N ALA A 762 -30.97 15.56 2.65
CA ALA A 762 -29.55 15.53 2.38
C ALA A 762 -28.90 14.22 2.87
N TYR A 763 -27.98 13.69 2.06
CA TYR A 763 -27.24 12.48 2.35
C TYR A 763 -25.85 12.51 1.70
N TRP A 764 -24.91 11.73 2.24
CA TRP A 764 -23.54 11.75 1.76
C TRP A 764 -22.76 10.46 2.02
N SER A 765 -21.78 10.23 1.16
CA SER A 765 -20.68 9.32 1.48
C SER A 765 -19.66 10.04 2.36
N TRP A 766 -18.94 9.30 3.21
CA TRP A 766 -17.90 9.90 4.07
C TRP A 766 -16.70 8.98 4.21
N GLY A 767 -15.66 9.30 3.45
CA GLY A 767 -14.35 8.66 3.51
C GLY A 767 -13.39 9.36 4.47
N LEU A 768 -12.36 8.64 4.91
CA LEU A 768 -11.20 9.22 5.59
C LEU A 768 -10.59 10.36 4.74
N GLY A 769 -10.04 11.38 5.40
CA GLY A 769 -9.64 12.63 4.75
C GLY A 769 -10.83 13.53 4.39
N ASP A 770 -12.01 13.25 4.96
CA ASP A 770 -13.28 13.93 4.67
C ASP A 770 -13.55 14.00 3.16
N SER A 771 -13.36 12.85 2.50
CA SER A 771 -13.71 12.64 1.10
C SER A 771 -15.21 12.41 0.99
N LEU A 772 -15.92 13.32 0.35
CA LEU A 772 -17.39 13.41 0.38
C LEU A 772 -17.99 13.39 -1.03
N ILE A 773 -19.11 12.70 -1.16
CA ILE A 773 -20.14 12.96 -2.17
C ILE A 773 -21.39 13.37 -1.41
N VAL A 774 -21.74 14.66 -1.42
CA VAL A 774 -22.94 15.21 -0.78
C VAL A 774 -24.00 15.42 -1.83
N VAL A 775 -25.23 14.98 -1.55
CA VAL A 775 -26.38 15.11 -2.43
C VAL A 775 -27.54 15.73 -1.64
N ILE A 776 -28.14 16.79 -2.18
CA ILE A 776 -29.30 17.47 -1.59
C ILE A 776 -30.40 17.55 -2.65
N PRO A 777 -31.29 16.55 -2.76
CA PRO A 777 -32.27 16.47 -3.83
C PRO A 777 -33.23 17.66 -3.89
N SER A 778 -33.75 18.10 -2.74
CA SER A 778 -34.67 19.24 -2.65
C SER A 778 -34.08 20.56 -3.16
N LEU A 779 -32.75 20.68 -3.23
CA LEU A 779 -32.04 21.85 -3.73
C LEU A 779 -31.37 21.63 -5.10
N ASP A 780 -31.46 20.42 -5.65
CA ASP A 780 -30.79 20.00 -6.89
C ASP A 780 -29.26 20.21 -6.84
N ILE A 781 -28.64 19.85 -5.70
CA ILE A 781 -27.22 20.07 -5.42
C ILE A 781 -26.45 18.76 -5.31
N VAL A 782 -25.25 18.76 -5.91
CA VAL A 782 -24.17 17.80 -5.64
C VAL A 782 -22.93 18.57 -5.24
N ALA A 783 -22.36 18.27 -4.08
CA ALA A 783 -21.07 18.83 -3.65
C ALA A 783 -20.09 17.70 -3.35
N VAL A 784 -18.93 17.72 -4.00
CA VAL A 784 -17.90 16.69 -3.84
C VAL A 784 -16.59 17.29 -3.39
N ARG A 785 -15.87 16.55 -2.57
CA ARG A 785 -14.56 16.95 -2.06
C ARG A 785 -13.69 15.72 -1.84
N ALA A 786 -12.39 15.84 -2.12
CA ALA A 786 -11.39 14.88 -1.68
C ALA A 786 -10.10 15.61 -1.26
N GLY A 787 -9.52 15.22 -0.13
CA GLY A 787 -8.37 15.91 0.48
C GLY A 787 -7.80 15.19 1.70
N SER A 788 -7.16 15.94 2.61
CA SER A 788 -6.45 15.41 3.78
C SER A 788 -7.25 15.45 5.09
N GLY A 789 -8.53 15.87 5.04
CA GLY A 789 -9.41 16.00 6.20
C GLY A 789 -9.29 17.34 6.94
N TRP A 790 -10.25 17.62 7.82
CA TRP A 790 -10.37 18.90 8.56
C TRP A 790 -9.94 18.82 10.02
N ARG A 791 -9.73 17.61 10.57
CA ARG A 791 -9.44 17.41 12.00
C ARG A 791 -8.47 16.26 12.24
N SER A 792 -7.78 16.32 13.37
CA SER A 792 -7.04 15.19 13.94
C SER A 792 -8.04 14.27 14.65
N GLY A 793 -8.27 13.08 14.13
CA GLY A 793 -9.26 12.13 14.67
C GLY A 793 -10.42 11.96 13.70
N TRP A 794 -11.01 10.77 13.66
CA TRP A 794 -12.28 10.56 13.00
C TRP A 794 -13.36 10.17 14.00
N THR A 795 -14.51 10.86 13.95
CA THR A 795 -15.74 10.51 14.67
C THR A 795 -16.95 10.77 13.75
N ALA A 796 -18.09 10.16 14.01
CA ALA A 796 -19.32 10.44 13.26
C ALA A 796 -19.98 11.79 13.63
N ASP A 797 -19.24 12.71 14.26
CA ASP A 797 -19.75 14.04 14.60
C ASP A 797 -19.86 14.92 13.34
N TYR A 798 -21.10 15.24 12.98
CA TYR A 798 -21.43 16.06 11.81
C TYR A 798 -21.00 17.53 11.96
N GLY A 799 -20.62 17.99 13.16
CA GLY A 799 -20.13 19.36 13.37
C GLY A 799 -18.90 19.71 12.52
N VAL A 800 -18.12 18.73 12.07
CA VAL A 800 -17.02 18.96 11.12
C VAL A 800 -17.51 19.17 9.67
N LEU A 801 -18.69 18.67 9.33
CA LEU A 801 -19.28 18.80 8.00
C LEU A 801 -20.08 20.10 7.85
N ASP A 802 -20.61 20.63 8.95
CA ASP A 802 -21.48 21.81 8.97
C ASP A 802 -20.85 23.04 8.27
N PRO A 803 -19.58 23.42 8.51
CA PRO A 803 -18.97 24.57 7.83
C PRO A 803 -18.75 24.36 6.32
N PHE A 804 -18.91 23.13 5.82
CA PHE A 804 -18.89 22.82 4.40
C PHE A 804 -20.31 22.71 3.82
N ILE A 805 -21.17 21.86 4.39
CA ILE A 805 -22.50 21.54 3.84
C ILE A 805 -23.51 22.67 4.10
N GLY A 806 -23.47 23.27 5.29
CA GLY A 806 -24.40 24.32 5.72
C GLY A 806 -24.42 25.52 4.76
N PRO A 807 -23.28 26.20 4.51
CA PRO A 807 -23.24 27.33 3.58
C PRO A 807 -23.65 26.95 2.14
N ILE A 808 -23.37 25.72 1.69
CA ILE A 808 -23.80 25.25 0.37
C ILE A 808 -25.33 25.16 0.30
N ALA A 809 -25.97 24.56 1.30
CA ALA A 809 -27.42 24.47 1.37
C ALA A 809 -28.08 25.86 1.48
N GLN A 810 -27.57 26.71 2.38
CA GLN A 810 -28.07 28.06 2.63
C GLN A 810 -27.86 29.03 1.46
N SER A 811 -26.91 28.74 0.56
CA SER A 811 -26.66 29.59 -0.61
C SER A 811 -27.89 29.71 -1.53
N VAL A 812 -28.82 28.74 -1.49
CA VAL A 812 -30.03 28.76 -2.29
C VAL A 812 -31.04 29.75 -1.69
N SER A 813 -31.28 30.87 -2.36
CA SER A 813 -32.24 31.87 -1.91
C SER A 813 -33.68 31.31 -1.91
N GLY A 814 -34.31 31.24 -0.72
CA GLY A 814 -35.73 30.86 -0.59
C GLY A 814 -36.08 29.81 0.48
N GLN A 815 -35.16 29.50 1.41
CA GLN A 815 -35.51 28.79 2.65
C GLN A 815 -36.08 29.71 3.72
#